data_AF-A0A9P4L4L7-F1
#
_entry.id   AF-A0A9P4L4L7-F1
#
_cell.length_a   1.000
_cell.length_b   1.000
_cell.length_c   1.000
_cell.angle_alpha   90.00
_cell.angle_beta   90.00
_cell.angle_gamma   90.00
#
_symmetry.space_group_name_H-M   'P 1'
#
loop_
_entity.id
_entity.type
_entity.pdbx_description
1 polymer ?
#
loop_
_entity_poly.entity_id
_entity_poly.type
_entity_poly.pdbx_seq_one_letter_code
_entity_poly.pdbx_strand_id
1 'polypeptide(L)'
;MLYGLSALRGAPAQHATSQLLTSSFAPTRSYQTHLVRRLQTRAWEPLRPPNPADLPKPRPRKVKPPFTRRKWVRRLAIVSALVGTGYLVDTQFYASSLTRSLRCFRTGLLIGIDYKINFRAHPPLANSIEDLHARNAQRIFDLLRHNGGLYLKIGQAIAMQSAILPPQFQKMFAKMFDDAPQNEWWEVEKVIQEDFGKSVEEVFGVSLVKEEGKGIMEKTARASASVAQVHWARLADGREVAIKIQKREIAQQVGWDLWAFKVVTKVYTWWFKIPVYTMVPYISERLMLETDFENEADNAEEMRRLVSGEKRLNGRVYIPQVYRELSSKRVMTAEWIEGVRLWDKEGIVNTWKGGWHQGSPGAGGNKLPPIPHRNVKVDTNSPEDAPKNDFYKPDRTYWQGKDGKGGLGVSLKTTMNTIVDLFSAQMFLWGIVHCDPHPGNIFIRRLPSGQPEVVLIDHGLYIRMSPEFRHQYSLFWKSLLAFDNETIQEIATSWGVGHADIFASATLMRPYQGGDNSVLKELRKGPKGKDQAERAFEMQSKGRDAVKLLLADDKKWPRELIFIGRNLRIVQGNNQFLGSPVNRIKITGLWASRALTENKDLGVGERWTNWLKHVRFRAVLALSDVVFFWSKVRQWVGVGRGMEDDIEQKMKVMAKDFGVELNHGPNRGLYCSARLLAGNAYYSFILYRSFSTSTSTSTFITWEVLPVASSHCFNRPKALNSFGGNLIPDTIAALRTLNEHPDTVFTVITGEGRFFSAGADVKGIAGASEPTEYKNAAEKKLAYLAKFNYATELLRSMIDHKKVLILALNGPAVGGGAAWFPGIADIVLASSTAWLQCPFSALGLVPENGSALSFAQSIGIHRANDFLMFGRKLSAQELLEAGLYNYVWEVESGEAFQERVVGFLQGQLEGNDGKSMMEMKRLQNAPIRDARLIAVVNAVDALAERFVEDAPMKRFEQKRRELEEKSKTRAKI
;
A
#
# COMPACT_ATOMS: atom_id res chain seq x y z
N MET A 1 5.46 41.81 5.15
CA MET A 1 6.35 42.98 5.10
C MET A 1 6.40 43.50 3.69
N LEU A 2 5.99 44.74 3.48
CA LEU A 2 6.24 45.51 2.25
C LEU A 2 7.63 46.15 2.39
N TYR A 3 8.50 46.04 1.38
CA TYR A 3 9.57 46.98 0.98
C TYR A 3 10.41 46.29 -0.10
N GLY A 4 10.64 46.94 -1.26
CA GLY A 4 11.43 46.33 -2.35
C GLY A 4 11.10 46.75 -3.79
N LEU A 5 10.54 47.94 -4.02
CA LEU A 5 10.28 48.47 -5.38
C LEU A 5 10.69 49.95 -5.46
N SER A 6 12.00 50.22 -5.50
CA SER A 6 12.53 51.58 -5.65
C SER A 6 14.00 51.61 -6.11
N ALA A 7 14.25 51.22 -7.37
CA ALA A 7 15.49 51.54 -8.07
C ALA A 7 15.26 51.58 -9.59
N LEU A 8 15.93 52.51 -10.28
CA LEU A 8 15.97 52.65 -11.75
C LEU A 8 14.71 53.22 -12.44
N ARG A 9 14.24 54.38 -11.98
CA ARG A 9 13.87 55.48 -12.91
C ARG A 9 15.16 56.23 -13.27
N GLY A 10 15.42 56.50 -14.56
CA GLY A 10 16.72 57.06 -14.96
C GLY A 10 16.93 57.55 -16.40
N ALA A 11 15.85 57.84 -17.15
CA ALA A 11 15.84 58.66 -18.40
C ALA A 11 16.75 58.21 -19.60
N PRO A 12 16.61 58.84 -20.79
CA PRO A 12 15.56 59.75 -21.26
C PRO A 12 14.70 59.16 -22.39
N ALA A 13 13.57 59.82 -22.67
CA ALA A 13 12.70 59.53 -23.80
C ALA A 13 12.83 60.61 -24.88
N GLN A 14 12.92 60.23 -26.16
CA GLN A 14 12.62 61.10 -27.30
C GLN A 14 11.89 60.32 -28.40
N HIS A 15 11.00 61.04 -29.09
CA HIS A 15 10.17 60.62 -30.23
C HIS A 15 9.06 59.60 -29.96
N ALA A 16 7.94 60.15 -29.49
CA ALA A 16 6.62 59.65 -29.85
C ALA A 16 6.30 60.00 -31.32
N THR A 17 5.54 59.14 -32.00
CA THR A 17 4.37 59.57 -32.77
C THR A 17 3.42 58.40 -32.97
N SER A 18 2.13 58.71 -32.93
CA SER A 18 1.03 57.77 -33.03
C SER A 18 0.71 57.42 -34.49
N GLN A 19 0.30 56.18 -34.75
CA GLN A 19 -0.85 55.95 -35.61
C GLN A 19 -1.61 54.67 -35.26
N LEU A 20 -2.91 54.73 -35.48
CA LEU A 20 -3.94 53.80 -35.05
C LEU A 20 -4.31 52.81 -36.17
N LEU A 21 -4.97 51.72 -35.78
CA LEU A 21 -5.91 50.93 -36.61
C LEU A 21 -5.39 50.36 -37.94
N THR A 22 -5.23 49.03 -38.00
CA THR A 22 -6.24 48.14 -38.62
C THR A 22 -5.79 46.68 -38.56
N SER A 23 -6.75 45.76 -38.42
CA SER A 23 -6.51 44.33 -38.63
C SER A 23 -6.78 43.99 -40.09
N SER A 24 -5.93 43.17 -40.70
CA SER A 24 -6.30 42.37 -41.86
C SER A 24 -5.42 41.12 -41.95
N PHE A 25 -6.03 40.00 -42.30
CA PHE A 25 -5.38 38.71 -42.46
C PHE A 25 -4.43 38.72 -43.66
N ALA A 26 -3.25 38.12 -43.52
CA ALA A 26 -2.40 37.73 -44.64
C ALA A 26 -2.22 36.20 -44.62
N PRO A 27 -2.60 35.47 -45.69
CA PRO A 27 -2.52 34.01 -45.71
C PRO A 27 -1.10 33.49 -45.94
N THR A 28 -0.92 32.21 -45.61
CA THR A 28 0.33 31.44 -45.76
C THR A 28 0.88 31.47 -47.19
N ARG A 29 2.15 31.90 -47.36
CA ARG A 29 2.87 31.76 -48.63
C ARG A 29 3.22 30.30 -48.91
N SER A 30 2.68 29.76 -50.00
CA SER A 30 3.15 28.53 -50.64
C SER A 30 4.46 28.77 -51.41
N TYR A 31 5.38 27.81 -51.36
CA TYR A 31 6.57 27.80 -52.20
C TYR A 31 6.23 27.25 -53.60
N GLN A 32 6.41 28.05 -54.64
CA GLN A 32 6.52 27.58 -56.02
C GLN A 32 7.69 28.29 -56.72
N THR A 33 8.69 27.51 -57.11
CA THR A 33 9.84 27.97 -57.91
C THR A 33 9.61 27.68 -59.38
N HIS A 34 9.29 28.71 -60.18
CA HIS A 34 9.22 28.57 -61.63
C HIS A 34 10.59 28.78 -62.28
N LEU A 35 11.16 27.70 -62.80
CA LEU A 35 12.32 27.70 -63.69
C LEU A 35 11.89 28.18 -65.09
N VAL A 36 12.31 29.39 -65.49
CA VAL A 36 12.14 29.88 -66.87
C VAL A 36 13.51 29.92 -67.55
N ARG A 37 13.75 28.97 -68.46
CA ARG A 37 14.88 29.02 -69.41
C ARG A 37 14.68 30.20 -70.36
N ARG A 38 15.61 31.15 -70.41
CA ARG A 38 15.79 32.03 -71.58
C ARG A 38 16.84 31.41 -72.49
N LEU A 39 16.45 31.08 -73.73
CA LEU A 39 17.37 30.75 -74.81
C LEU A 39 18.08 32.04 -75.24
N GLN A 40 19.41 32.06 -75.21
CA GLN A 40 20.19 33.23 -75.61
C GLN A 40 20.88 32.94 -76.94
N THR A 41 20.26 33.40 -78.03
CA THR A 41 20.74 33.26 -79.40
C THR A 41 21.82 34.31 -79.69
N ARG A 42 23.09 33.95 -79.51
CA ARG A 42 24.24 34.68 -80.08
C ARG A 42 25.28 33.69 -80.61
N ALA A 43 25.93 34.06 -81.71
CA ALA A 43 27.01 33.30 -82.31
C ALA A 43 28.22 33.21 -81.35
N TRP A 44 28.98 32.14 -81.49
CA TRP A 44 30.12 31.84 -80.61
C TRP A 44 31.34 32.70 -81.00
N GLU A 45 31.79 33.55 -80.08
CA GLU A 45 33.10 34.21 -80.14
C GLU A 45 34.06 33.58 -79.10
N PRO A 46 35.33 33.32 -79.45
CA PRO A 46 36.30 32.78 -78.49
C PRO A 46 36.58 33.77 -77.35
N LEU A 47 36.44 33.31 -76.11
CA LEU A 47 36.79 34.08 -74.91
C LEU A 47 38.27 34.50 -74.91
N ARG A 48 38.51 35.81 -75.06
CA ARG A 48 39.80 36.44 -74.72
C ARG A 48 39.71 37.01 -73.31
N PRO A 49 40.74 36.83 -72.44
CA PRO A 49 40.72 37.43 -71.10
C PRO A 49 40.70 38.97 -71.19
N PRO A 50 39.92 39.65 -70.33
CA PRO A 50 39.96 41.11 -70.25
C PRO A 50 41.32 41.59 -69.72
N ASN A 51 41.76 42.76 -70.18
CA ASN A 51 43.05 43.34 -69.82
C ASN A 51 43.08 43.70 -68.32
N PRO A 52 44.11 43.32 -67.53
CA PRO A 52 44.18 43.62 -66.09
C PRO A 52 44.07 45.11 -65.73
N ALA A 53 44.33 46.02 -66.67
CA ALA A 53 44.18 47.46 -66.48
C ALA A 53 42.72 47.91 -66.27
N ASP A 54 41.73 47.16 -66.76
CA ASP A 54 40.31 47.54 -66.73
C ASP A 54 39.59 47.14 -65.42
N LEU A 55 40.31 46.57 -64.45
CA LEU A 55 39.75 46.10 -63.17
C LEU A 55 39.67 47.25 -62.13
N PRO A 56 38.47 47.60 -61.63
CA PRO A 56 38.32 48.67 -60.63
C PRO A 56 38.94 48.30 -59.27
N LYS A 57 39.72 49.22 -58.69
CA LYS A 57 40.45 48.98 -57.43
C LYS A 57 39.51 48.69 -56.25
N PRO A 58 39.83 47.70 -55.39
CA PRO A 58 38.91 47.21 -54.36
C PRO A 58 38.69 48.20 -53.20
N ARG A 59 37.44 48.37 -52.77
CA ARG A 59 37.07 49.14 -51.57
C ARG A 59 37.18 48.26 -50.31
N PRO A 60 37.72 48.77 -49.18
CA PRO A 60 37.90 47.98 -47.96
C PRO A 60 36.58 47.60 -47.28
N ARG A 61 36.51 46.34 -46.80
CA ARG A 61 35.33 45.72 -46.21
C ARG A 61 35.11 46.16 -44.76
N LYS A 62 33.96 46.80 -44.45
CA LYS A 62 33.55 47.07 -43.06
C LYS A 62 33.22 45.74 -42.34
N VAL A 63 34.02 45.38 -41.35
CA VAL A 63 33.84 44.16 -40.53
C VAL A 63 32.91 44.45 -39.35
N LYS A 64 31.80 43.71 -39.22
CA LYS A 64 30.99 43.70 -37.99
C LYS A 64 31.70 42.83 -36.93
N PRO A 65 31.80 43.25 -35.66
CA PRO A 65 32.46 42.45 -34.63
C PRO A 65 31.72 41.12 -34.39
N PRO A 66 32.43 40.01 -34.15
CA PRO A 66 31.83 38.69 -34.02
C PRO A 66 30.97 38.57 -32.75
N PHE A 67 29.87 37.82 -32.85
CA PHE A 67 28.95 37.57 -31.74
C PHE A 67 29.67 36.78 -30.63
N THR A 68 30.00 37.44 -29.51
CA THR A 68 30.94 36.92 -28.51
C THR A 68 30.34 35.82 -27.63
N ARG A 69 30.40 34.56 -28.10
CA ARG A 69 30.01 33.35 -27.33
C ARG A 69 30.56 33.32 -25.90
N ARG A 70 31.77 33.87 -25.67
CA ARG A 70 32.38 34.04 -24.33
C ARG A 70 31.45 34.68 -23.28
N LYS A 71 30.60 35.64 -23.64
CA LYS A 71 29.68 36.28 -22.67
C LYS A 71 28.60 35.31 -22.17
N TRP A 72 28.04 34.49 -23.05
CA TRP A 72 27.04 33.48 -22.70
C TRP A 72 27.66 32.28 -21.98
N VAL A 73 28.85 31.83 -22.38
CA VAL A 73 29.61 30.80 -21.66
C VAL A 73 29.95 31.28 -20.23
N ARG A 74 30.42 32.51 -20.04
CA ARG A 74 30.69 33.07 -18.71
C ARG A 74 29.42 33.16 -17.85
N ARG A 75 28.29 33.58 -18.43
CA ARG A 75 26.99 33.61 -17.73
C ARG A 75 26.53 32.21 -17.34
N LEU A 76 26.62 31.24 -18.24
CA LEU A 76 26.28 29.84 -17.97
C LEU A 76 27.15 29.26 -16.86
N ALA A 77 28.46 29.51 -16.89
CA ALA A 77 29.41 29.06 -15.86
C ALA A 77 29.10 29.69 -14.49
N ILE A 78 28.84 31.01 -14.42
CA ILE A 78 28.46 31.69 -13.17
C ILE A 78 27.14 31.16 -12.63
N VAL A 79 26.11 30.97 -13.47
CA VAL A 79 24.83 30.41 -13.04
C VAL A 79 25.00 28.96 -12.57
N SER A 80 25.77 28.14 -13.29
CA SER A 80 26.04 26.75 -12.90
C SER A 80 26.80 26.66 -11.58
N ALA A 81 27.77 27.55 -11.35
CA ALA A 81 28.49 27.64 -10.09
C ALA A 81 27.57 28.08 -8.94
N LEU A 82 26.74 29.12 -9.13
CA LEU A 82 25.78 29.56 -8.11
C LEU A 82 24.74 28.48 -7.77
N VAL A 83 24.22 27.77 -8.77
CA VAL A 83 23.30 26.64 -8.57
C VAL A 83 23.99 25.46 -7.89
N GLY A 84 25.24 25.14 -8.27
CA GLY A 84 26.04 24.09 -7.64
C GLY A 84 26.36 24.38 -6.18
N THR A 85 26.83 25.59 -5.87
CA THR A 85 27.06 26.04 -4.49
C THR A 85 25.76 26.04 -3.68
N GLY A 86 24.65 26.52 -4.24
CA GLY A 86 23.34 26.46 -3.59
C GLY A 86 22.86 25.04 -3.29
N TYR A 87 23.10 24.10 -4.20
CA TYR A 87 22.80 22.68 -4.00
C TYR A 87 23.67 22.03 -2.92
N LEU A 88 24.97 22.34 -2.89
CA LEU A 88 25.88 21.86 -1.85
C LEU A 88 25.52 22.43 -0.46
N VAL A 89 25.14 23.70 -0.38
CA VAL A 89 24.66 24.31 0.87
C VAL A 89 23.32 23.71 1.33
N ASP A 90 22.37 23.50 0.41
CA ASP A 90 21.09 22.86 0.73
C ASP A 90 21.26 21.43 1.27
N THR A 91 22.12 20.63 0.61
CA THR A 91 22.37 19.23 1.00
C THR A 91 23.15 19.09 2.29
N GLN A 92 24.17 19.93 2.55
CA GLN A 92 25.03 19.82 3.73
C GLN A 92 24.49 20.55 4.98
N PHE A 93 23.82 21.70 4.83
CA PHE A 93 23.42 22.55 5.97
C PHE A 93 21.91 22.66 6.21
N TYR A 94 21.08 22.35 5.20
CA TYR A 94 19.62 22.45 5.30
C TYR A 94 18.90 21.11 5.07
N ALA A 95 19.62 19.99 5.13
CA ALA A 95 19.09 18.63 4.95
C ALA A 95 18.17 18.49 3.71
N SER A 96 18.58 19.10 2.60
CA SER A 96 17.85 19.15 1.32
C SER A 96 16.50 19.89 1.31
N SER A 97 16.23 20.78 2.28
CA SER A 97 14.96 21.51 2.42
C SER A 97 14.51 22.26 1.15
N LEU A 98 15.42 22.90 0.42
CA LEU A 98 15.11 23.66 -0.79
C LEU A 98 14.80 22.72 -1.97
N THR A 99 15.60 21.67 -2.15
CA THR A 99 15.39 20.66 -3.21
C THR A 99 14.11 19.84 -2.98
N ARG A 100 13.78 19.49 -1.73
CA ARG A 100 12.48 18.89 -1.32
C ARG A 100 11.30 19.80 -1.67
N SER A 101 11.42 21.09 -1.33
CA SER A 101 10.40 22.11 -1.62
C SER A 101 10.20 22.29 -3.12
N LEU A 102 11.29 22.37 -3.89
CA LEU A 102 11.23 22.48 -5.36
C LEU A 102 10.59 21.24 -6.00
N ARG A 103 10.88 20.03 -5.50
CA ARG A 103 10.22 18.78 -5.93
C ARG A 103 8.72 18.84 -5.65
N CYS A 104 8.31 19.34 -4.49
CA CYS A 104 6.91 19.55 -4.13
C CYS A 104 6.21 20.54 -5.08
N PHE A 105 6.78 21.73 -5.33
CA PHE A 105 6.22 22.70 -6.26
C PHE A 105 6.15 22.19 -7.71
N ARG A 106 7.21 21.53 -8.20
CA ARG A 106 7.23 20.93 -9.55
C ARG A 106 6.13 19.88 -9.70
N THR A 107 5.99 18.98 -8.73
CA THR A 107 5.00 17.90 -8.76
C THR A 107 3.59 18.46 -8.64
N GLY A 108 3.37 19.41 -7.73
CA GLY A 108 2.10 20.12 -7.58
C GLY A 108 1.70 20.90 -8.84
N LEU A 109 2.64 21.55 -9.53
CA LEU A 109 2.37 22.23 -10.81
C LEU A 109 1.99 21.24 -11.91
N LEU A 110 2.73 20.13 -12.04
CA LEU A 110 2.44 19.09 -13.03
C LEU A 110 1.05 18.46 -12.84
N ILE A 111 0.70 18.08 -11.60
CA ILE A 111 -0.63 17.55 -11.26
C ILE A 111 -1.72 18.60 -11.55
N GLY A 112 -1.47 19.87 -11.20
CA GLY A 112 -2.43 20.96 -11.38
C GLY A 112 -2.76 21.23 -12.85
N ILE A 113 -1.72 21.29 -13.69
CA ILE A 113 -1.86 21.40 -15.15
C ILE A 113 -2.57 20.17 -15.72
N ASP A 114 -2.18 18.97 -15.28
CA ASP A 114 -2.75 17.71 -15.79
C ASP A 114 -4.26 17.62 -15.55
N TYR A 115 -4.72 17.89 -14.32
CA TYR A 115 -6.15 17.97 -14.02
C TYR A 115 -6.86 19.09 -14.78
N LYS A 116 -6.24 20.26 -14.96
CA LYS A 116 -6.86 21.40 -15.67
C LYS A 116 -7.09 21.10 -17.16
N ILE A 117 -6.22 20.29 -17.77
CA ILE A 117 -6.35 19.85 -19.17
C ILE A 117 -7.30 18.66 -19.28
N ASN A 118 -7.14 17.63 -18.45
CA ASN A 118 -7.71 16.31 -18.66
C ASN A 118 -8.97 15.97 -17.84
N PHE A 119 -9.35 16.77 -16.84
CA PHE A 119 -10.59 16.51 -16.07
C PHE A 119 -11.83 16.97 -16.84
N ARG A 120 -12.23 16.18 -17.85
CA ARG A 120 -13.35 16.41 -18.78
C ARG A 120 -13.95 15.05 -19.18
N ALA A 121 -15.18 15.02 -19.72
CA ALA A 121 -15.80 13.79 -20.22
C ALA A 121 -14.93 13.08 -21.29
N HIS A 122 -14.26 13.84 -22.16
CA HIS A 122 -13.29 13.34 -23.12
C HIS A 122 -11.94 14.04 -22.90
N PRO A 123 -10.98 13.41 -22.20
CA PRO A 123 -9.66 13.99 -21.97
C PRO A 123 -8.80 13.98 -23.25
N PRO A 124 -8.07 15.07 -23.58
CA PRO A 124 -7.23 15.10 -24.78
C PRO A 124 -5.89 14.35 -24.62
N LEU A 125 -5.43 14.10 -23.39
CA LEU A 125 -4.14 13.45 -23.07
C LEU A 125 -4.32 12.33 -22.02
N ALA A 126 -5.49 11.71 -21.93
CA ALA A 126 -5.75 10.54 -21.07
C ALA A 126 -6.84 9.66 -21.70
N ASN A 127 -6.72 8.34 -21.57
CA ASN A 127 -7.72 7.41 -22.09
C ASN A 127 -9.01 7.44 -21.24
N SER A 128 -8.86 7.70 -19.94
CA SER A 128 -9.98 7.85 -19.00
C SER A 128 -9.68 8.82 -17.86
N ILE A 129 -10.72 9.21 -17.11
CA ILE A 129 -10.58 9.96 -15.84
C ILE A 129 -9.90 9.08 -14.77
N GLU A 130 -10.05 7.76 -14.84
CA GLU A 130 -9.39 6.83 -13.93
C GLU A 130 -7.87 6.81 -14.13
N ASP A 131 -7.39 6.83 -15.37
CA ASP A 131 -5.96 6.95 -15.69
C ASP A 131 -5.38 8.28 -15.22
N LEU A 132 -6.16 9.36 -15.33
CA LEU A 132 -5.82 10.68 -14.80
C LEU A 132 -5.66 10.64 -13.28
N HIS A 133 -6.55 9.95 -12.56
CA HIS A 133 -6.42 9.76 -11.12
C HIS A 133 -5.24 8.84 -10.79
N ALA A 134 -5.04 7.74 -11.51
CA ALA A 134 -3.95 6.79 -11.28
C ALA A 134 -2.56 7.41 -11.42
N ARG A 135 -2.30 8.11 -12.53
CA ARG A 135 -1.00 8.75 -12.77
C ARG A 135 -0.69 9.87 -11.79
N ASN A 136 -1.71 10.61 -11.33
CA ASN A 136 -1.51 11.67 -10.33
C ASN A 136 -1.43 11.10 -8.90
N ALA A 137 -2.09 9.98 -8.60
CA ALA A 137 -1.89 9.24 -7.36
C ALA A 137 -0.45 8.71 -7.24
N GLN A 138 0.10 8.15 -8.33
CA GLN A 138 1.50 7.74 -8.40
C GLN A 138 2.44 8.93 -8.18
N ARG A 139 2.26 10.06 -8.89
CA ARG A 139 3.08 11.28 -8.71
C ARG A 139 3.08 11.81 -7.27
N ILE A 140 1.93 11.82 -6.59
CA ILE A 140 1.88 12.20 -5.18
C ILE A 140 2.64 11.17 -4.34
N PHE A 141 2.42 9.87 -4.55
CA PHE A 141 3.12 8.83 -3.80
C PHE A 141 4.63 8.89 -3.95
N ASP A 142 5.14 9.08 -5.17
CA ASP A 142 6.57 9.22 -5.44
C ASP A 142 7.15 10.45 -4.74
N LEU A 143 6.44 11.58 -4.75
CA LEU A 143 6.82 12.79 -4.00
C LEU A 143 6.88 12.51 -2.49
N LEU A 144 5.84 11.90 -1.91
CA LEU A 144 5.76 11.69 -0.47
C LEU A 144 6.80 10.68 0.00
N ARG A 145 7.02 9.59 -0.75
CA ARG A 145 8.03 8.57 -0.44
C ARG A 145 9.46 9.08 -0.66
N HIS A 146 9.73 9.83 -1.72
CA HIS A 146 11.07 10.36 -2.00
C HIS A 146 11.45 11.52 -1.05
N ASN A 147 10.49 12.37 -0.65
CA ASN A 147 10.78 13.34 0.40
C ASN A 147 10.89 12.67 1.78
N GLY A 148 10.10 11.63 2.08
CA GLY A 148 10.19 10.97 3.38
C GLY A 148 9.83 11.89 4.55
N GLY A 149 10.18 11.48 5.77
CA GLY A 149 10.00 12.31 6.97
C GLY A 149 8.56 12.80 7.14
N LEU A 150 8.40 14.11 7.28
CA LEU A 150 7.09 14.74 7.42
C LEU A 150 6.15 14.54 6.23
N TYR A 151 6.66 14.45 4.99
CA TYR A 151 5.81 14.21 3.82
C TYR A 151 5.16 12.82 3.83
N LEU A 152 5.85 11.79 4.32
CA LEU A 152 5.23 10.48 4.56
C LEU A 152 4.13 10.57 5.61
N LYS A 153 4.34 11.34 6.70
CA LYS A 153 3.34 11.51 7.75
C LYS A 153 2.11 12.31 7.29
N ILE A 154 2.29 13.34 6.46
CA ILE A 154 1.20 14.03 5.74
C ILE A 154 0.44 13.03 4.86
N GLY A 155 1.16 12.16 4.15
CA GLY A 155 0.58 11.09 3.33
C GLY A 155 -0.27 10.12 4.12
N GLN A 156 0.24 9.64 5.26
CA GLN A 156 -0.48 8.76 6.19
C GLN A 156 -1.73 9.45 6.76
N ALA A 157 -1.63 10.71 7.17
CA ALA A 157 -2.78 11.49 7.66
C ALA A 157 -3.89 11.64 6.58
N ILE A 158 -3.52 11.85 5.32
CA ILE A 158 -4.44 11.92 4.17
C ILE A 158 -5.03 10.53 3.84
N ALA A 159 -4.20 9.48 3.87
CA ALA A 159 -4.57 8.10 3.57
C ALA A 159 -5.76 7.59 4.41
N MET A 160 -5.79 7.98 5.69
CA MET A 160 -6.78 7.53 6.65
C MET A 160 -8.18 8.10 6.37
N GLN A 161 -8.25 9.25 5.69
CA GLN A 161 -9.51 9.85 5.20
C GLN A 161 -9.89 9.39 3.78
N SER A 162 -9.31 8.27 3.30
CA SER A 162 -9.46 7.69 1.96
C SER A 162 -10.88 7.66 1.37
N ALA A 163 -11.95 7.55 2.16
CA ALA A 163 -13.33 7.60 1.64
C ALA A 163 -13.66 8.86 0.83
N ILE A 164 -12.96 9.98 1.05
CA ILE A 164 -13.23 11.26 0.37
C ILE A 164 -12.38 11.37 -0.93
N LEU A 165 -11.44 10.44 -1.15
CA LEU A 165 -10.50 10.46 -2.27
C LEU A 165 -10.91 9.49 -3.38
N PRO A 166 -10.57 9.78 -4.66
CA PRO A 166 -10.82 8.85 -5.75
C PRO A 166 -10.11 7.50 -5.53
N PRO A 167 -10.66 6.36 -6.00
CA PRO A 167 -10.19 5.02 -5.64
C PRO A 167 -8.71 4.76 -5.94
N GLN A 168 -8.18 5.38 -6.98
CA GLN A 168 -6.79 5.26 -7.41
C GLN A 168 -5.83 5.91 -6.39
N PHE A 169 -6.23 7.01 -5.73
CA PHE A 169 -5.49 7.58 -4.61
C PHE A 169 -5.54 6.65 -3.40
N GLN A 170 -6.71 6.11 -3.06
CA GLN A 170 -6.85 5.16 -1.93
C GLN A 170 -5.88 3.97 -2.06
N LYS A 171 -5.85 3.36 -3.25
CA LYS A 171 -4.94 2.24 -3.59
C LYS A 171 -3.45 2.59 -3.42
N MET A 172 -3.07 3.84 -3.66
CA MET A 172 -1.67 4.26 -3.57
C MET A 172 -1.28 4.72 -2.15
N PHE A 173 -2.17 5.46 -1.49
CA PHE A 173 -2.04 5.86 -0.08
C PHE A 173 -1.94 4.64 0.85
N ALA A 174 -2.59 3.52 0.52
CA ALA A 174 -2.47 2.27 1.27
C ALA A 174 -1.04 1.66 1.29
N LYS A 175 -0.15 2.06 0.37
CA LYS A 175 1.26 1.63 0.32
C LYS A 175 2.23 2.54 1.11
N MET A 176 1.72 3.60 1.77
CA MET A 176 2.56 4.55 2.52
C MET A 176 2.86 4.12 3.96
N PHE A 177 2.44 2.91 4.34
CA PHE A 177 2.63 2.34 5.68
C PHE A 177 3.84 1.37 5.75
N ASP A 178 4.54 1.16 4.64
CA ASP A 178 5.78 0.36 4.57
C ASP A 178 6.96 1.05 5.26
N ASP A 179 7.89 0.24 5.77
CA ASP A 179 8.92 0.61 6.74
C ASP A 179 9.76 1.85 6.37
N ALA A 180 9.98 2.68 7.39
CA ALA A 180 10.94 3.78 7.34
C ALA A 180 12.36 3.26 7.66
N PRO A 181 13.40 3.70 6.93
CA PRO A 181 14.77 3.33 7.24
C PRO A 181 15.17 3.73 8.67
N GLN A 182 16.14 3.05 9.26
CA GLN A 182 16.74 3.45 10.53
C GLN A 182 17.85 4.50 10.26
N ASN A 183 18.07 5.42 11.20
CA ASN A 183 19.22 6.32 11.18
C ASN A 183 20.40 5.67 11.94
N GLU A 184 21.62 6.00 11.52
CA GLU A 184 22.85 5.50 12.11
C GLU A 184 23.02 5.95 13.57
N TRP A 185 23.66 5.11 14.40
CA TRP A 185 23.80 5.36 15.84
C TRP A 185 24.41 6.73 16.18
N TRP A 186 25.39 7.20 15.39
CA TRP A 186 26.04 8.50 15.62
C TRP A 186 25.07 9.68 15.51
N GLU A 187 23.98 9.56 14.74
CA GLU A 187 22.94 10.60 14.67
C GLU A 187 22.06 10.59 15.93
N VAL A 188 21.76 9.41 16.46
CA VAL A 188 20.99 9.20 17.69
C VAL A 188 21.73 9.79 18.89
N GLU A 189 23.00 9.40 19.04
CA GLU A 189 23.90 9.90 20.07
C GLU A 189 24.06 11.42 19.99
N LYS A 190 24.16 11.97 18.77
CA LYS A 190 24.24 13.41 18.57
C LYS A 190 22.95 14.16 18.92
N VAL A 191 21.76 13.60 18.66
CA VAL A 191 20.49 14.21 19.10
C VAL A 191 20.41 14.25 20.62
N ILE A 192 20.80 13.17 21.31
CA ILE A 192 20.84 13.10 22.78
C ILE A 192 21.86 14.12 23.33
N GLN A 193 23.07 14.20 22.75
CA GLN A 193 24.09 15.16 23.17
C GLN A 193 23.67 16.62 22.93
N GLU A 194 23.03 16.91 21.80
CA GLU A 194 22.51 18.25 21.47
C GLU A 194 21.36 18.69 22.41
N ASP A 195 20.52 17.77 22.91
CA ASP A 195 19.40 18.09 23.82
C ASP A 195 19.79 18.13 25.30
N PHE A 196 20.61 17.19 25.79
CA PHE A 196 20.94 17.05 27.22
C PHE A 196 22.31 17.63 27.60
N GLY A 197 23.15 18.00 26.62
CA GLY A 197 24.51 18.51 26.86
C GLY A 197 25.49 17.48 27.43
N LYS A 198 25.13 16.20 27.41
CA LYS A 198 25.83 15.06 28.05
C LYS A 198 25.87 13.85 27.12
N SER A 199 26.74 12.90 27.39
CA SER A 199 26.78 11.61 26.68
C SER A 199 25.57 10.73 27.02
N VAL A 200 25.26 9.77 26.14
CA VAL A 200 24.16 8.79 26.33
C VAL A 200 24.30 8.04 27.66
N GLU A 201 25.53 7.67 28.03
CA GLU A 201 25.80 6.94 29.28
C GLU A 201 25.50 7.79 30.52
N GLU A 202 25.86 9.07 30.51
CA GLU A 202 25.62 10.01 31.61
C GLU A 202 24.14 10.41 31.75
N VAL A 203 23.39 10.48 30.65
CA VAL A 203 21.96 10.83 30.68
C VAL A 203 21.13 9.70 31.29
N PHE A 204 21.32 8.46 30.82
CA PHE A 204 20.47 7.33 31.23
C PHE A 204 21.09 6.46 32.34
N GLY A 205 22.34 6.70 32.74
CA GLY A 205 23.05 5.84 33.70
C GLY A 205 23.28 4.42 33.16
N VAL A 206 23.48 4.31 31.85
CA VAL A 206 23.66 3.05 31.11
C VAL A 206 25.08 2.96 30.56
N SER A 207 25.52 1.77 30.15
CA SER A 207 26.61 1.63 29.21
C SER A 207 26.19 0.93 27.93
N LEU A 208 26.93 1.22 26.86
CA LEU A 208 26.82 0.57 25.56
C LEU A 208 27.58 -0.77 25.52
N VAL A 209 28.41 -1.04 26.54
CA VAL A 209 29.09 -2.30 26.82
C VAL A 209 28.62 -2.78 28.20
N LYS A 210 28.75 -4.08 28.51
CA LYS A 210 28.31 -4.61 29.81
C LYS A 210 29.30 -4.24 30.93
N GLU A 211 29.10 -3.09 31.56
CA GLU A 211 29.84 -2.64 32.74
C GLU A 211 29.11 -2.95 34.06
N GLU A 212 29.87 -3.22 35.12
CA GLU A 212 29.31 -3.54 36.44
C GLU A 212 28.89 -2.26 37.18
N GLY A 213 27.62 -2.19 37.60
CA GLY A 213 27.04 -1.02 38.29
C GLY A 213 26.31 -0.01 37.40
N LYS A 214 26.44 -0.07 36.08
CA LYS A 214 25.63 0.71 35.12
C LYS A 214 24.45 -0.10 34.58
N GLY A 215 23.45 0.59 34.02
CA GLY A 215 22.45 0.00 33.15
C GLY A 215 23.00 -0.40 31.77
N ILE A 216 22.14 -0.80 30.83
CA ILE A 216 22.54 -1.20 29.47
C ILE A 216 21.56 -0.67 28.41
N MET A 217 22.06 -0.24 27.26
CA MET A 217 21.24 0.29 26.14
C MET A 217 21.63 -0.34 24.80
N GLU A 218 20.62 -0.66 23.97
CA GLU A 218 20.82 -1.20 22.63
C GLU A 218 21.05 -0.12 21.58
N LYS A 219 22.13 -0.27 20.79
CA LYS A 219 22.41 0.60 19.63
C LYS A 219 21.44 0.37 18.47
N THR A 220 20.96 -0.86 18.27
CA THR A 220 20.01 -1.19 17.21
C THR A 220 18.59 -0.79 17.62
N ALA A 221 17.89 -0.02 16.78
CA ALA A 221 16.53 0.40 17.08
C ALA A 221 15.54 -0.79 16.97
N ARG A 222 14.71 -0.95 18.00
CA ARG A 222 13.65 -1.97 18.08
C ARG A 222 12.41 -1.62 17.24
N ALA A 223 12.23 -0.35 16.92
CA ALA A 223 11.25 0.11 15.95
C ALA A 223 11.75 1.42 15.28
N SER A 224 11.41 1.62 14.02
CA SER A 224 11.64 2.88 13.30
C SER A 224 10.34 3.35 12.65
N ALA A 225 10.07 4.64 12.74
CA ALA A 225 8.91 5.31 12.17
C ALA A 225 9.36 6.46 11.25
N SER A 226 8.40 7.15 10.65
CA SER A 226 8.66 8.25 9.72
C SER A 226 9.38 9.45 10.34
N VAL A 227 9.28 9.65 11.66
CA VAL A 227 9.80 10.83 12.39
C VAL A 227 10.85 10.47 13.45
N ALA A 228 10.86 9.23 13.93
CA ALA A 228 11.61 8.83 15.12
C ALA A 228 11.91 7.34 15.13
N GLN A 229 12.84 6.91 15.99
CA GLN A 229 13.16 5.51 16.23
C GLN A 229 13.24 5.21 17.73
N VAL A 230 12.96 3.95 18.10
CA VAL A 230 12.82 3.52 19.49
C VAL A 230 13.89 2.49 19.83
N HIS A 231 14.67 2.77 20.87
CA HIS A 231 15.70 1.90 21.42
C HIS A 231 15.23 1.32 22.75
N TRP A 232 15.66 0.09 23.08
CA TRP A 232 15.44 -0.49 24.40
C TRP A 232 16.64 -0.20 25.29
N ALA A 233 16.38 0.10 26.56
CA ALA A 233 17.39 0.15 27.59
C ALA A 233 16.87 -0.41 28.92
N ARG A 234 17.79 -0.82 29.79
CA ARG A 234 17.54 -1.13 31.20
C ARG A 234 18.41 -0.25 32.07
N LEU A 235 17.79 0.58 32.91
CA LEU A 235 18.48 1.51 33.81
C LEU A 235 19.16 0.75 34.96
N ALA A 236 20.09 1.41 35.66
CA ALA A 236 20.83 0.83 36.78
C ALA A 236 19.92 0.35 37.95
N ASP A 237 18.76 0.98 38.15
CA ASP A 237 17.74 0.56 39.13
C ASP A 237 16.88 -0.64 38.67
N GLY A 238 17.16 -1.17 37.48
CA GLY A 238 16.49 -2.31 36.88
C GLY A 238 15.21 -2.00 36.11
N ARG A 239 14.72 -0.74 36.06
CA ARG A 239 13.63 -0.32 35.16
C ARG A 239 14.02 -0.59 33.70
N GLU A 240 13.08 -1.07 32.90
CA GLU A 240 13.24 -1.15 31.45
C GLU A 240 12.44 -0.06 30.75
N VAL A 241 13.06 0.56 29.75
CA VAL A 241 12.55 1.75 29.10
C VAL A 241 12.62 1.65 27.58
N ALA A 242 11.62 2.22 26.93
CA ALA A 242 11.63 2.59 25.52
C ALA A 242 12.13 4.03 25.41
N ILE A 243 13.27 4.25 24.76
CA ILE A 243 13.82 5.58 24.46
C ILE A 243 13.50 5.88 23.00
N LYS A 244 12.57 6.80 22.76
CA LYS A 244 12.11 7.27 21.45
C LYS A 244 12.89 8.54 21.08
N ILE A 245 13.77 8.45 20.08
CA ILE A 245 14.61 9.57 19.61
C ILE A 245 14.10 10.06 18.26
N GLN A 246 13.89 11.37 18.13
CA GLN A 246 13.54 12.01 16.87
C GLN A 246 14.71 11.99 15.89
N LYS A 247 14.43 11.73 14.61
CA LYS A 247 15.44 11.76 13.55
C LYS A 247 15.97 13.17 13.34
N ARG A 248 17.29 13.32 13.26
CA ARG A 248 18.02 14.59 13.40
C ARG A 248 17.62 15.62 12.33
N GLU A 249 17.32 15.15 11.12
CA GLU A 249 16.93 15.96 9.97
C GLU A 249 15.51 16.58 10.09
N ILE A 250 14.63 16.00 10.91
CA ILE A 250 13.22 16.42 11.03
C ILE A 250 13.12 17.86 11.52
N ALA A 251 13.86 18.21 12.58
CA ALA A 251 13.84 19.54 13.19
C ALA A 251 14.19 20.67 12.17
N GLN A 252 15.03 20.37 11.18
CA GLN A 252 15.42 21.33 10.13
C GLN A 252 14.42 21.36 8.96
N GLN A 253 13.85 20.21 8.59
CA GLN A 253 12.97 20.06 7.43
C GLN A 253 11.52 20.51 7.69
N VAL A 254 10.97 20.28 8.90
CA VAL A 254 9.53 20.45 9.21
C VAL A 254 9.00 21.84 8.85
N GLY A 255 9.74 22.90 9.16
CA GLY A 255 9.34 24.28 8.86
C GLY A 255 9.17 24.55 7.36
N TRP A 256 10.14 24.11 6.56
CA TRP A 256 10.12 24.25 5.10
C TRP A 256 9.06 23.35 4.45
N ASP A 257 8.96 22.10 4.89
CA ASP A 257 7.99 21.13 4.39
C ASP A 257 6.54 21.60 4.63
N LEU A 258 6.23 22.11 5.83
CA LEU A 258 4.90 22.68 6.15
C LEU A 258 4.63 23.99 5.40
N TRP A 259 5.65 24.84 5.20
CA TRP A 259 5.50 26.04 4.39
C TRP A 259 5.15 25.69 2.93
N ALA A 260 5.88 24.75 2.32
CA ALA A 260 5.61 24.29 0.96
C ALA A 260 4.20 23.67 0.85
N PHE A 261 3.80 22.83 1.81
CA PHE A 261 2.46 22.24 1.88
C PHE A 261 1.35 23.29 1.99
N LYS A 262 1.52 24.31 2.85
CA LYS A 262 0.60 25.45 2.98
C LYS A 262 0.48 26.25 1.68
N VAL A 263 1.61 26.58 1.03
CA VAL A 263 1.61 27.34 -0.23
C VAL A 263 0.94 26.55 -1.37
N VAL A 264 1.33 25.29 -1.59
CA VAL A 264 0.75 24.44 -2.64
C VAL A 264 -0.76 24.30 -2.43
N THR A 265 -1.22 24.03 -1.20
CA THR A 265 -2.66 23.84 -0.95
C THR A 265 -3.46 25.15 -1.06
N LYS A 266 -2.86 26.30 -0.72
CA LYS A 266 -3.46 27.62 -0.95
C LYS A 266 -3.63 27.91 -2.44
N VAL A 267 -2.60 27.63 -3.25
CA VAL A 267 -2.67 27.75 -4.71
C VAL A 267 -3.73 26.82 -5.29
N TYR A 268 -3.80 25.56 -4.85
CA TYR A 268 -4.83 24.61 -5.28
C TYR A 268 -6.25 25.05 -4.92
N THR A 269 -6.45 25.60 -3.72
CA THR A 269 -7.75 26.10 -3.26
C THR A 269 -8.26 27.21 -4.20
N TRP A 270 -7.38 28.15 -4.58
CA TRP A 270 -7.68 29.19 -5.55
C TRP A 270 -7.90 28.64 -6.98
N TRP A 271 -7.07 27.70 -7.43
CA TRP A 271 -7.08 27.17 -8.80
C TRP A 271 -8.29 26.27 -9.10
N PHE A 272 -8.71 25.44 -8.12
CA PHE A 272 -9.78 24.45 -8.27
C PHE A 272 -11.11 24.86 -7.61
N LYS A 273 -11.14 25.95 -6.83
CA LYS A 273 -12.33 26.41 -6.07
C LYS A 273 -12.92 25.32 -5.16
N ILE A 274 -12.05 24.59 -4.47
CA ILE A 274 -12.38 23.61 -3.42
C ILE A 274 -11.68 24.09 -2.15
N PRO A 275 -12.37 24.21 -0.99
CA PRO A 275 -11.82 24.82 0.22
C PRO A 275 -10.83 23.91 0.98
N VAL A 276 -9.83 23.35 0.30
CA VAL A 276 -8.87 22.39 0.89
C VAL A 276 -7.96 23.06 1.93
N TYR A 277 -7.61 24.34 1.74
CA TYR A 277 -6.73 25.08 2.64
C TYR A 277 -7.35 25.36 4.03
N THR A 278 -8.67 25.28 4.19
CA THR A 278 -9.35 25.59 5.48
C THR A 278 -8.86 24.71 6.63
N MET A 279 -8.63 23.42 6.35
CA MET A 279 -8.18 22.43 7.32
C MET A 279 -6.65 22.39 7.48
N VAL A 280 -5.91 22.87 6.48
CA VAL A 280 -4.44 22.74 6.42
C VAL A 280 -3.70 23.40 7.58
N PRO A 281 -4.02 24.62 8.04
CA PRO A 281 -3.38 25.21 9.21
C PRO A 281 -3.48 24.32 10.46
N TYR A 282 -4.67 23.78 10.73
CA TYR A 282 -4.94 22.93 11.89
C TYR A 282 -4.25 21.57 11.76
N ILE A 283 -4.27 20.95 10.58
CA ILE A 283 -3.49 19.72 10.31
C ILE A 283 -1.98 19.97 10.47
N SER A 284 -1.47 21.11 10.00
CA SER A 284 -0.06 21.47 10.13
C SER A 284 0.35 21.65 11.59
N GLU A 285 -0.48 22.31 12.39
CA GLU A 285 -0.28 22.52 13.83
C GLU A 285 -0.22 21.17 14.57
N ARG A 286 -1.16 20.26 14.28
CA ARG A 286 -1.15 18.92 14.87
C ARG A 286 0.07 18.08 14.46
N LEU A 287 0.53 18.21 13.22
CA LEU A 287 1.77 17.57 12.76
C LEU A 287 3.04 18.17 13.41
N MET A 288 3.04 19.45 13.79
CA MET A 288 4.14 20.04 14.57
C MET A 288 4.16 19.52 16.00
N LEU A 289 2.99 19.38 16.64
CA LEU A 289 2.86 18.81 17.99
C LEU A 289 3.30 17.34 18.06
N GLU A 290 3.20 16.60 16.95
CA GLU A 290 3.70 15.23 16.83
C GLU A 290 5.24 15.15 16.66
N THR A 291 5.90 16.29 16.43
CA THR A 291 7.37 16.44 16.51
C THR A 291 7.84 16.98 17.86
N ASP A 292 6.94 17.08 18.84
CA ASP A 292 7.19 17.64 20.17
C ASP A 292 6.90 16.60 21.26
N PHE A 293 7.95 15.94 21.73
CA PHE A 293 7.82 14.81 22.66
C PHE A 293 7.48 15.21 24.09
N GLU A 294 7.66 16.48 24.47
CA GLU A 294 7.17 17.01 25.74
C GLU A 294 5.64 17.02 25.75
N ASN A 295 5.02 17.44 24.65
CA ASN A 295 3.56 17.38 24.46
C ASN A 295 3.06 15.92 24.37
N GLU A 296 3.80 15.00 23.75
CA GLU A 296 3.44 13.57 23.77
C GLU A 296 3.46 13.00 25.21
N ALA A 297 4.46 13.37 26.00
CA ALA A 297 4.55 13.01 27.42
C ALA A 297 3.41 13.60 28.26
N ASP A 298 3.05 14.88 28.05
CA ASP A 298 1.91 15.53 28.70
C ASP A 298 0.60 14.78 28.43
N ASN A 299 0.36 14.40 27.17
CA ASN A 299 -0.84 13.69 26.77
C ASN A 299 -0.88 12.26 27.35
N ALA A 300 0.27 11.57 27.42
CA ALA A 300 0.36 10.25 28.04
C ALA A 300 0.06 10.29 29.55
N GLU A 301 0.65 11.22 30.28
CA GLU A 301 0.43 11.38 31.73
C GLU A 301 -1.00 11.79 32.05
N GLU A 302 -1.58 12.74 31.29
CA GLU A 302 -2.98 13.12 31.48
C GLU A 302 -3.92 11.95 31.17
N MET A 303 -3.66 11.17 30.12
CA MET A 303 -4.44 9.97 29.81
C MET A 303 -4.32 8.90 30.90
N ARG A 304 -3.12 8.70 31.46
CA ARG A 304 -2.89 7.80 32.61
C ARG A 304 -3.71 8.23 33.83
N ARG A 305 -3.79 9.54 34.11
CA ARG A 305 -4.62 10.12 35.18
C ARG A 305 -6.13 9.94 34.93
N LEU A 306 -6.59 10.16 33.71
CA LEU A 306 -8.01 10.02 33.34
C LEU A 306 -8.47 8.56 33.41
N VAL A 307 -7.67 7.62 32.89
CA VAL A 307 -7.95 6.18 32.91
C VAL A 307 -7.99 5.63 34.34
N SER A 308 -7.04 6.01 35.19
CA SER A 308 -7.01 5.58 36.59
C SER A 308 -8.14 6.19 37.43
N GLY A 309 -8.58 7.41 37.12
CA GLY A 309 -9.73 8.05 37.76
C GLY A 309 -11.09 7.44 37.38
N GLU A 310 -11.22 6.84 36.19
CA GLU A 310 -12.47 6.25 35.71
C GLU A 310 -12.61 4.77 36.11
N LYS A 311 -13.47 4.48 37.10
CA LYS A 311 -13.71 3.14 37.66
C LYS A 311 -14.07 2.07 36.62
N ARG A 312 -14.66 2.44 35.47
CA ARG A 312 -15.04 1.53 34.38
C ARG A 312 -13.85 1.09 33.50
N LEU A 313 -12.73 1.81 33.56
CA LEU A 313 -11.53 1.63 32.73
C LEU A 313 -10.27 1.31 33.54
N ASN A 314 -10.18 1.78 34.79
CA ASN A 314 -9.11 1.45 35.71
C ASN A 314 -8.94 -0.08 35.85
N GLY A 315 -7.70 -0.56 35.75
CA GLY A 315 -7.36 -1.99 35.73
C GLY A 315 -7.74 -2.75 34.45
N ARG A 316 -8.40 -2.12 33.47
CA ARG A 316 -8.66 -2.67 32.12
C ARG A 316 -7.80 -2.01 31.04
N VAL A 317 -7.42 -0.75 31.24
CA VAL A 317 -6.56 0.03 30.35
C VAL A 317 -5.30 0.44 31.11
N TYR A 318 -4.15 0.30 30.48
CA TYR A 318 -2.85 0.73 30.99
C TYR A 318 -2.23 1.76 30.06
N ILE A 319 -1.65 2.82 30.63
CA ILE A 319 -0.87 3.82 29.89
C ILE A 319 0.55 3.77 30.45
N PRO A 320 1.60 3.57 29.63
CA PRO A 320 3.00 3.47 30.11
C PRO A 320 3.41 4.65 30.98
N GLN A 321 4.27 4.43 31.97
CA GLN A 321 4.85 5.54 32.72
C GLN A 321 5.86 6.30 31.86
N VAL A 322 5.80 7.62 31.85
CA VAL A 322 6.83 8.48 31.25
C VAL A 322 7.85 8.88 32.31
N TYR A 323 9.12 8.95 31.92
CA TYR A 323 10.24 9.37 32.76
C TYR A 323 10.71 10.75 32.29
N ARG A 324 10.09 11.80 32.85
CA ARG A 324 10.35 13.20 32.50
C ARG A 324 11.80 13.60 32.73
N GLU A 325 12.42 13.03 33.77
CA GLU A 325 13.82 13.25 34.11
C GLU A 325 14.80 12.71 33.05
N LEU A 326 14.32 11.84 32.15
CA LEU A 326 15.04 11.25 31.03
C LEU A 326 14.42 11.65 29.66
N SER A 327 13.63 12.73 29.62
CA SER A 327 12.93 13.18 28.42
C SER A 327 13.21 14.65 28.09
N SER A 328 13.08 15.00 26.82
CA SER A 328 13.29 16.32 26.22
C SER A 328 12.35 16.49 25.02
N LYS A 329 12.43 17.65 24.36
CA LYS A 329 11.68 17.92 23.12
C LYS A 329 11.89 16.90 22.00
N ARG A 330 13.11 16.35 21.85
CA ARG A 330 13.45 15.38 20.78
C ARG A 330 13.67 13.94 21.29
N VAL A 331 13.62 13.70 22.59
CA VAL A 331 13.83 12.37 23.19
C VAL A 331 12.73 12.08 24.23
N MET A 332 11.95 11.02 24.05
CA MET A 332 10.96 10.56 25.03
C MET A 332 11.39 9.25 25.65
N THR A 333 11.46 9.18 26.97
CA THR A 333 11.77 7.94 27.70
C THR A 333 10.55 7.47 28.47
N ALA A 334 10.04 6.28 28.14
CA ALA A 334 8.86 5.70 28.75
C ALA A 334 9.09 4.23 29.15
N GLU A 335 8.21 3.68 29.99
CA GLU A 335 8.21 2.28 30.42
C GLU A 335 8.17 1.32 29.22
N TRP A 336 9.04 0.30 29.22
CA TRP A 336 9.03 -0.73 28.19
C TRP A 336 7.81 -1.67 28.33
N ILE A 337 7.08 -1.88 27.22
CA ILE A 337 5.86 -2.69 27.20
C ILE A 337 6.07 -4.01 26.45
N GLU A 338 6.13 -5.11 27.20
CA GLU A 338 5.87 -6.46 26.67
C GLU A 338 4.35 -6.67 26.44
N GLY A 339 3.95 -7.27 25.32
CA GLY A 339 2.55 -7.62 25.04
C GLY A 339 2.32 -8.07 23.59
N VAL A 340 1.12 -8.58 23.29
CA VAL A 340 0.71 -8.96 21.93
C VAL A 340 0.02 -7.77 21.26
N ARG A 341 0.43 -7.40 20.05
CA ARG A 341 -0.13 -6.23 19.35
C ARG A 341 -1.53 -6.54 18.81
N LEU A 342 -2.41 -5.53 18.74
CA LEU A 342 -3.85 -5.72 18.44
C LEU A 342 -4.17 -6.48 17.13
N TRP A 343 -3.26 -6.45 16.15
CA TRP A 343 -3.44 -7.17 14.89
C TRP A 343 -3.05 -8.65 14.94
N ASP A 344 -2.27 -9.07 15.93
CA ASP A 344 -1.95 -10.48 16.14
C ASP A 344 -3.11 -11.17 16.85
N LYS A 345 -4.14 -11.48 16.07
CA LYS A 345 -5.35 -12.16 16.54
C LYS A 345 -5.04 -13.52 17.17
N GLU A 346 -4.06 -14.24 16.63
CA GLU A 346 -3.66 -15.58 17.11
C GLU A 346 -2.97 -15.47 18.47
N GLY A 347 -1.99 -14.58 18.61
CA GLY A 347 -1.35 -14.31 19.91
C GLY A 347 -2.32 -13.83 20.99
N ILE A 348 -3.44 -13.20 20.63
CA ILE A 348 -4.49 -12.80 21.59
C ILE A 348 -5.36 -14.00 22.03
N VAL A 349 -5.79 -14.87 21.10
CA VAL A 349 -6.77 -15.94 21.38
C VAL A 349 -6.18 -17.30 21.72
N ASN A 350 -4.96 -17.61 21.27
CA ASN A 350 -4.34 -18.91 21.48
C ASN A 350 -4.17 -19.21 22.98
N THR A 351 -4.15 -20.50 23.33
CA THR A 351 -4.18 -20.96 24.72
C THR A 351 -3.02 -20.42 25.55
N TRP A 352 -3.32 -19.88 26.73
CA TRP A 352 -2.32 -19.46 27.71
C TRP A 352 -1.56 -20.67 28.27
N LYS A 353 -0.22 -20.66 28.21
CA LYS A 353 0.64 -21.73 28.74
C LYS A 353 1.54 -21.25 29.91
N GLY A 354 1.48 -19.97 30.28
CA GLY A 354 2.34 -19.35 31.30
C GLY A 354 1.96 -19.58 32.76
N GLY A 355 1.43 -20.75 33.12
CA GLY A 355 1.06 -21.09 34.50
C GLY A 355 -0.29 -20.55 34.97
N TRP A 356 -0.83 -21.16 36.03
CA TRP A 356 -2.15 -20.81 36.59
C TRP A 356 -2.08 -19.53 37.43
N HIS A 357 -3.08 -18.66 37.31
CA HIS A 357 -3.15 -17.32 37.92
C HIS A 357 -1.95 -16.38 37.70
N GLN A 358 -1.11 -16.64 36.70
CA GLN A 358 -0.05 -15.71 36.28
C GLN A 358 -0.55 -14.83 35.13
N GLY A 359 -0.14 -13.56 35.15
CA GLY A 359 -0.35 -12.63 34.04
C GLY A 359 0.82 -12.64 33.06
N SER A 360 0.66 -12.01 31.90
CA SER A 360 1.78 -11.73 30.99
C SER A 360 2.78 -10.77 31.63
N PRO A 361 4.07 -10.81 31.26
CA PRO A 361 5.08 -9.89 31.78
C PRO A 361 4.62 -8.42 31.74
N GLY A 362 4.77 -7.71 32.87
CA GLY A 362 4.36 -6.32 33.01
C GLY A 362 2.86 -6.06 33.24
N ALA A 363 1.99 -7.07 33.15
CA ALA A 363 0.56 -6.88 33.28
C ALA A 363 0.16 -6.29 34.64
N GLY A 364 -0.77 -5.32 34.65
CA GLY A 364 -1.17 -4.59 35.85
C GLY A 364 -0.10 -3.63 36.40
N GLY A 365 0.91 -3.26 35.60
CA GLY A 365 2.01 -2.40 36.03
C GLY A 365 3.07 -3.08 36.92
N ASN A 366 3.12 -4.42 36.91
CA ASN A 366 4.15 -5.18 37.63
C ASN A 366 5.54 -4.97 37.01
N LYS A 367 6.60 -4.96 37.84
CA LYS A 367 7.98 -4.91 37.33
C LYS A 367 8.28 -6.12 36.45
N LEU A 368 9.03 -5.89 35.36
CA LEU A 368 9.47 -6.96 34.46
C LEU A 368 10.51 -7.88 35.14
N PRO A 369 10.51 -9.19 34.85
CA PRO A 369 11.52 -10.11 35.38
C PRO A 369 12.95 -9.69 34.99
N PRO A 370 13.95 -9.88 35.86
CA PRO A 370 15.33 -9.49 35.58
C PRO A 370 15.92 -10.27 34.40
N ILE A 371 16.91 -9.68 33.73
CA ILE A 371 17.70 -10.35 32.69
C ILE A 371 18.38 -11.61 33.30
N PRO A 372 18.25 -12.81 32.69
CA PRO A 372 18.94 -14.00 33.17
C PRO A 372 20.47 -13.82 33.20
N HIS A 373 21.12 -14.29 34.26
CA HIS A 373 22.59 -14.21 34.40
C HIS A 373 23.37 -15.09 33.40
N ARG A 374 22.69 -16.00 32.67
CA ARG A 374 23.30 -16.93 31.71
C ARG A 374 22.99 -16.52 30.28
N ASN A 375 24.05 -16.23 29.52
CA ASN A 375 24.12 -15.98 28.07
C ASN A 375 22.78 -15.74 27.37
N VAL A 376 22.43 -14.45 27.20
CA VAL A 376 21.57 -14.04 26.09
C VAL A 376 22.25 -14.54 24.81
N LYS A 377 21.58 -15.43 24.06
CA LYS A 377 22.09 -15.87 22.76
C LYS A 377 22.05 -14.67 21.82
N VAL A 378 23.22 -14.11 21.52
CA VAL A 378 23.41 -13.24 20.36
C VAL A 378 23.02 -14.04 19.13
N ASP A 379 22.20 -13.47 18.25
CA ASP A 379 21.84 -14.12 16.98
C ASP A 379 23.06 -14.09 16.06
N THR A 380 23.68 -15.25 15.87
CA THR A 380 24.95 -15.42 15.17
C THR A 380 24.79 -15.48 13.64
N ASN A 381 23.57 -15.28 13.13
CA ASN A 381 23.27 -15.30 11.69
C ASN A 381 23.37 -13.92 10.99
N SER A 382 23.90 -12.90 11.68
CA SER A 382 24.30 -11.65 11.05
C SER A 382 25.58 -11.87 10.23
N PRO A 383 25.66 -11.42 8.95
CA PRO A 383 26.88 -11.52 8.17
C PRO A 383 28.00 -10.63 8.76
N GLU A 384 29.27 -10.88 8.42
CA GLU A 384 30.43 -10.22 9.08
C GLU A 384 30.46 -8.69 8.93
N ASP A 385 29.78 -8.17 7.92
CA ASP A 385 29.61 -6.75 7.58
C ASP A 385 28.34 -6.10 8.18
N ALA A 386 27.46 -6.87 8.82
CA ALA A 386 26.36 -6.31 9.60
C ALA A 386 26.86 -5.77 10.95
N PRO A 387 26.31 -4.63 11.45
CA PRO A 387 26.63 -4.16 12.78
C PRO A 387 26.25 -5.24 13.79
N LYS A 388 27.24 -5.72 14.57
CA LYS A 388 27.07 -6.81 15.54
C LYS A 388 25.88 -6.50 16.44
N ASN A 389 24.80 -7.27 16.27
CA ASN A 389 23.53 -7.03 16.93
C ASN A 389 23.60 -7.50 18.38
N ASP A 390 24.15 -6.66 19.23
CA ASP A 390 24.14 -6.78 20.68
C ASP A 390 22.70 -6.56 21.22
N PHE A 391 21.81 -7.50 20.91
CA PHE A 391 20.45 -7.53 21.43
C PHE A 391 20.46 -8.00 22.89
N TYR A 392 20.52 -7.05 23.81
CA TYR A 392 20.52 -7.27 25.26
C TYR A 392 19.13 -7.49 25.88
N LYS A 393 18.04 -7.12 25.19
CA LYS A 393 16.67 -7.34 25.66
C LYS A 393 16.42 -8.84 25.88
N PRO A 394 16.00 -9.27 27.07
CA PRO A 394 15.67 -10.67 27.32
C PRO A 394 14.38 -11.07 26.58
N ASP A 395 14.35 -12.33 26.13
CA ASP A 395 13.10 -12.95 25.67
C ASP A 395 12.20 -13.28 26.88
N ARG A 396 10.91 -13.01 26.73
CA ARG A 396 9.87 -13.20 27.75
C ARG A 396 8.63 -13.90 27.20
N THR A 397 8.81 -14.76 26.20
CA THR A 397 7.79 -15.60 25.53
C THR A 397 7.42 -16.87 26.31
N TYR A 398 7.95 -17.13 27.51
CA TYR A 398 7.73 -18.37 28.27
C TYR A 398 6.25 -18.79 28.40
N TRP A 399 5.33 -17.83 28.41
CA TRP A 399 3.89 -18.04 28.48
C TRP A 399 3.22 -18.55 27.20
N GLN A 400 3.95 -18.52 26.08
CA GLN A 400 3.60 -19.18 24.82
C GLN A 400 3.92 -20.69 24.85
N GLY A 401 4.66 -21.15 25.87
CA GLY A 401 5.07 -22.54 26.04
C GLY A 401 6.22 -22.96 25.11
N LYS A 402 6.67 -24.22 25.27
CA LYS A 402 7.86 -24.76 24.57
C LYS A 402 7.77 -24.79 23.05
N ASP A 403 6.58 -24.74 22.48
CA ASP A 403 6.31 -24.76 21.05
C ASP A 403 6.08 -23.35 20.45
N GLY A 404 6.08 -22.29 21.27
CA GLY A 404 5.84 -20.91 20.84
C GLY A 404 4.42 -20.62 20.32
N LYS A 405 3.50 -21.60 20.36
CA LYS A 405 2.15 -21.48 19.78
C LYS A 405 1.08 -21.00 20.77
N GLY A 406 1.41 -20.89 22.05
CA GLY A 406 0.52 -20.34 23.07
C GLY A 406 0.26 -18.85 22.86
N GLY A 407 -0.87 -18.37 23.37
CA GLY A 407 -1.28 -16.97 23.31
C GLY A 407 -1.69 -16.43 24.68
N LEU A 408 -2.31 -15.26 24.69
CA LEU A 408 -2.83 -14.65 25.89
C LEU A 408 -4.11 -15.34 26.40
N GLY A 409 -4.79 -16.13 25.57
CA GLY A 409 -6.03 -16.81 25.92
C GLY A 409 -7.12 -15.86 26.42
N VAL A 410 -7.25 -14.68 25.82
CA VAL A 410 -8.21 -13.64 26.21
C VAL A 410 -9.28 -13.41 25.14
N SER A 411 -10.47 -13.01 25.57
CA SER A 411 -11.63 -12.85 24.69
C SER A 411 -11.53 -11.57 23.84
N LEU A 412 -11.54 -11.73 22.50
CA LEU A 412 -11.63 -10.60 21.55
C LEU A 412 -12.83 -9.69 21.83
N LYS A 413 -13.94 -10.24 22.35
CA LYS A 413 -15.11 -9.47 22.74
C LYS A 413 -14.80 -8.54 23.93
N THR A 414 -14.13 -9.05 24.95
CA THR A 414 -13.74 -8.23 26.12
C THR A 414 -12.69 -7.20 25.73
N THR A 415 -11.67 -7.59 24.97
CA THR A 415 -10.62 -6.70 24.45
C THR A 415 -11.23 -5.54 23.64
N MET A 416 -12.05 -5.85 22.64
CA MET A 416 -12.66 -4.81 21.80
C MET A 416 -13.70 -3.97 22.56
N ASN A 417 -14.41 -4.55 23.55
CA ASN A 417 -15.29 -3.78 24.43
C ASN A 417 -14.50 -2.74 25.24
N THR A 418 -13.34 -3.11 25.79
CA THR A 418 -12.44 -2.16 26.49
C THR A 418 -11.94 -1.05 25.55
N ILE A 419 -11.59 -1.39 24.31
CA ILE A 419 -11.18 -0.41 23.29
C ILE A 419 -12.30 0.59 22.98
N VAL A 420 -13.53 0.12 22.74
CA VAL A 420 -14.68 1.01 22.47
C VAL A 420 -15.07 1.82 23.71
N ASP A 421 -15.03 1.24 24.91
CA ASP A 421 -15.26 1.96 26.18
C ASP A 421 -14.27 3.13 26.33
N LEU A 422 -12.97 2.88 26.12
CA LEU A 422 -11.90 3.87 26.25
C LEU A 422 -12.11 5.06 25.30
N PHE A 423 -12.28 4.81 24.00
CA PHE A 423 -12.44 5.89 23.03
C PHE A 423 -13.80 6.61 23.16
N SER A 424 -14.84 5.93 23.67
CA SER A 424 -16.12 6.58 23.98
C SER A 424 -16.01 7.49 25.22
N ALA A 425 -15.27 7.09 26.26
CA ALA A 425 -15.00 7.95 27.42
C ALA A 425 -14.19 9.19 27.03
N GLN A 426 -13.16 9.02 26.19
CA GLN A 426 -12.39 10.12 25.61
C GLN A 426 -13.27 11.16 24.91
N MET A 427 -14.19 10.73 24.03
CA MET A 427 -15.07 11.62 23.27
C MET A 427 -16.12 12.32 24.15
N PHE A 428 -16.87 11.58 24.95
CA PHE A 428 -18.09 12.12 25.59
C PHE A 428 -17.87 12.58 27.03
N LEU A 429 -16.98 11.93 27.80
CA LEU A 429 -16.76 12.25 29.20
C LEU A 429 -15.62 13.26 29.38
N TRP A 430 -14.46 13.00 28.77
CA TRP A 430 -13.26 13.82 28.97
C TRP A 430 -13.16 14.97 27.96
N GLY A 431 -13.54 14.74 26.70
CA GLY A 431 -13.31 15.70 25.61
C GLY A 431 -11.84 15.78 25.18
N ILE A 432 -11.03 14.78 25.52
CA ILE A 432 -9.62 14.66 25.16
C ILE A 432 -9.51 13.37 24.35
N VAL A 433 -9.40 13.50 23.03
CA VAL A 433 -9.59 12.40 22.08
C VAL A 433 -8.28 12.06 21.38
N HIS A 434 -7.83 10.82 21.54
CA HIS A 434 -6.72 10.26 20.79
C HIS A 434 -7.15 10.08 19.33
N CYS A 435 -6.42 10.63 18.36
CA CYS A 435 -6.91 10.65 16.98
C CYS A 435 -6.35 9.54 16.10
N ASP A 436 -5.36 8.79 16.58
CA ASP A 436 -4.67 7.75 15.82
C ASP A 436 -4.65 6.35 16.51
N PRO A 437 -5.80 5.75 16.86
CA PRO A 437 -5.87 4.44 17.53
C PRO A 437 -5.51 3.26 16.61
N HIS A 438 -4.42 3.41 15.87
CA HIS A 438 -3.87 2.42 14.95
C HIS A 438 -3.55 1.14 15.72
N PRO A 439 -3.85 -0.06 15.18
CA PRO A 439 -3.54 -1.32 15.86
C PRO A 439 -2.04 -1.44 16.18
N GLY A 440 -1.19 -0.78 15.38
CA GLY A 440 0.23 -0.46 15.64
C GLY A 440 0.58 -0.19 17.10
N ASN A 441 -0.23 0.66 17.73
CA ASN A 441 0.07 1.34 18.98
C ASN A 441 -0.75 0.80 20.17
N ILE A 442 -1.47 -0.31 19.95
CA ILE A 442 -2.33 -0.95 20.94
C ILE A 442 -1.77 -2.35 21.22
N PHE A 443 -1.31 -2.56 22.44
CA PHE A 443 -0.83 -3.85 22.94
C PHE A 443 -1.86 -4.45 23.88
N ILE A 444 -1.98 -5.77 23.86
CA ILE A 444 -2.85 -6.56 24.72
C ILE A 444 -1.96 -7.35 25.68
N ARG A 445 -2.35 -7.38 26.94
CA ARG A 445 -1.74 -8.15 28.02
C ARG A 445 -2.79 -9.05 28.66
N ARG A 446 -2.36 -10.12 29.34
CA ARG A 446 -3.20 -10.98 30.17
C ARG A 446 -2.98 -10.61 31.64
N LEU A 447 -4.03 -10.21 32.34
CA LEU A 447 -3.98 -10.03 33.80
C LEU A 447 -3.97 -11.39 34.53
N PRO A 448 -3.50 -11.47 35.79
CA PRO A 448 -3.61 -12.67 36.64
C PRO A 448 -5.04 -13.24 36.76
N SER A 449 -6.06 -12.39 36.60
CA SER A 449 -7.48 -12.74 36.55
C SER A 449 -7.92 -13.41 35.24
N GLY A 450 -7.04 -13.53 34.26
CA GLY A 450 -7.32 -14.01 32.90
C GLY A 450 -8.06 -13.02 32.00
N GLN A 451 -8.31 -11.79 32.47
CA GLN A 451 -8.91 -10.73 31.65
C GLN A 451 -7.86 -10.01 30.80
N PRO A 452 -8.24 -9.42 29.65
CA PRO A 452 -7.35 -8.59 28.85
C PRO A 452 -7.12 -7.22 29.51
N GLU A 453 -5.87 -6.78 29.50
CA GLU A 453 -5.45 -5.41 29.73
C GLU A 453 -5.06 -4.78 28.38
N VAL A 454 -5.61 -3.61 28.07
CA VAL A 454 -5.34 -2.87 26.83
C VAL A 454 -4.32 -1.77 27.13
N VAL A 455 -3.15 -1.84 26.51
CA VAL A 455 -2.07 -0.86 26.66
C VAL A 455 -2.03 0.07 25.43
N LEU A 456 -2.01 1.37 25.65
CA LEU A 456 -1.90 2.39 24.58
C LEU A 456 -0.55 3.10 24.70
N ILE A 457 0.32 2.94 23.67
CA ILE A 457 1.74 3.35 23.75
C ILE A 457 2.12 4.62 22.98
N ASP A 458 1.28 5.07 22.05
CA ASP A 458 1.48 6.31 21.27
C ASP A 458 0.53 7.37 21.84
N HIS A 459 1.02 8.59 22.04
CA HIS A 459 0.23 9.72 22.52
C HIS A 459 0.49 11.01 21.71
N GLY A 460 1.10 10.90 20.53
CA GLY A 460 1.56 12.05 19.74
C GLY A 460 0.44 12.91 19.14
N LEU A 461 -0.78 12.37 19.01
CA LEU A 461 -1.89 13.05 18.33
C LEU A 461 -3.21 13.06 19.12
N TYR A 462 -3.43 14.15 19.84
CA TYR A 462 -4.67 14.45 20.56
C TYR A 462 -5.37 15.72 20.07
N ILE A 463 -6.70 15.73 20.21
CA ILE A 463 -7.51 16.96 20.19
C ILE A 463 -8.18 17.16 21.55
N ARG A 464 -8.48 18.43 21.87
CA ARG A 464 -9.32 18.83 22.99
C ARG A 464 -10.60 19.45 22.44
N MET A 465 -11.76 19.01 22.92
CA MET A 465 -13.08 19.51 22.55
C MET A 465 -13.50 20.60 23.54
N SER A 466 -14.14 21.67 23.06
CA SER A 466 -14.78 22.62 23.98
C SER A 466 -15.95 21.96 24.73
N PRO A 467 -16.32 22.41 25.94
CA PRO A 467 -17.46 21.86 26.68
C PRO A 467 -18.77 21.91 25.88
N GLU A 468 -18.99 22.99 25.13
CA GLU A 468 -20.17 23.22 24.30
C GLU A 468 -20.21 22.24 23.13
N PHE A 469 -19.11 22.11 22.39
CA PHE A 469 -19.02 21.16 21.28
C PHE A 469 -19.11 19.70 21.77
N ARG A 470 -18.51 19.37 22.91
CA ARG A 470 -18.65 18.04 23.54
C ARG A 470 -20.09 17.74 23.93
N HIS A 471 -20.82 18.72 24.47
CA HIS A 471 -22.24 18.60 24.79
C HIS A 471 -23.08 18.40 23.52
N GLN A 472 -22.92 19.25 22.51
CA GLN A 472 -23.60 19.12 21.21
C GLN A 472 -23.29 17.77 20.54
N TYR A 473 -22.04 17.30 20.57
CA TYR A 473 -21.65 16.01 19.98
C TYR A 473 -22.25 14.82 20.72
N SER A 474 -22.36 14.90 22.05
CA SER A 474 -23.05 13.89 22.87
C SER A 474 -24.54 13.86 22.58
N LEU A 475 -25.17 15.03 22.44
CA LEU A 475 -26.59 15.17 22.09
C LEU A 475 -26.87 14.64 20.68
N PHE A 476 -26.04 15.01 19.70
CA PHE A 476 -26.10 14.51 18.33
C PHE A 476 -26.06 12.98 18.28
N TRP A 477 -25.12 12.33 18.97
CA TRP A 477 -25.04 10.86 19.03
C TRP A 477 -26.25 10.19 19.70
N LYS A 478 -26.83 10.83 20.72
CA LYS A 478 -28.07 10.36 21.35
C LYS A 478 -29.25 10.49 20.38
N SER A 479 -29.39 11.63 19.71
CA SER A 479 -30.47 11.92 18.76
C SER A 479 -30.40 11.01 17.51
N LEU A 480 -29.20 10.75 16.96
CA LEU A 480 -28.95 9.80 15.86
C LEU A 480 -29.46 8.37 16.14
N LEU A 481 -29.50 7.97 17.41
CA LEU A 481 -29.93 6.65 17.86
C LEU A 481 -31.36 6.64 18.40
N ALA A 482 -31.92 7.80 18.73
CA ALA A 482 -33.33 8.01 19.06
C ALA A 482 -34.19 8.38 17.83
N PHE A 483 -33.57 8.61 16.66
CA PHE A 483 -34.20 9.16 15.44
C PHE A 483 -34.85 10.54 15.63
N ASP A 484 -34.23 11.38 16.46
CA ASP A 484 -34.65 12.75 16.76
C ASP A 484 -34.10 13.71 15.69
N ASN A 485 -34.82 13.80 14.57
CA ASN A 485 -34.41 14.54 13.37
C ASN A 485 -34.31 16.05 13.59
N GLU A 486 -35.16 16.62 14.44
CA GLU A 486 -35.20 18.06 14.72
C GLU A 486 -33.89 18.49 15.39
N THR A 487 -33.50 17.79 16.46
CA THR A 487 -32.22 18.02 17.16
C THR A 487 -31.02 17.75 16.24
N ILE A 488 -31.09 16.72 15.39
CA ILE A 488 -30.05 16.42 14.39
C ILE A 488 -29.86 17.57 13.40
N GLN A 489 -30.96 18.13 12.87
CA GLN A 489 -30.94 19.22 11.91
C GLN A 489 -30.46 20.53 12.55
N GLU A 490 -30.91 20.84 13.77
CA GLU A 490 -30.47 22.02 14.54
C GLU A 490 -28.95 22.00 14.75
N ILE A 491 -28.42 20.90 15.32
CA ILE A 491 -26.98 20.77 15.61
C ILE A 491 -26.15 20.82 14.33
N ALA A 492 -26.55 20.06 13.29
CA ALA A 492 -25.85 20.07 12.01
C ALA A 492 -25.81 21.47 11.38
N THR A 493 -26.93 22.21 11.42
CA THR A 493 -27.02 23.59 10.93
C THR A 493 -26.12 24.53 11.75
N SER A 494 -26.04 24.34 13.08
CA SER A 494 -25.14 25.12 13.94
C SER A 494 -23.66 24.92 13.59
N TRP A 495 -23.29 23.73 13.12
CA TRP A 495 -21.96 23.36 12.64
C TRP A 495 -21.69 23.76 11.17
N GLY A 496 -22.60 24.49 10.52
CA GLY A 496 -22.46 24.91 9.12
C GLY A 496 -22.72 23.81 8.08
N VAL A 497 -23.32 22.69 8.49
CA VAL A 497 -23.59 21.54 7.62
C VAL A 497 -24.94 21.71 6.94
N GLY A 498 -24.95 21.89 5.61
CA GLY A 498 -26.17 22.18 4.85
C GLY A 498 -27.20 21.03 4.78
N HIS A 499 -26.76 19.77 4.97
CA HIS A 499 -27.62 18.58 4.89
C HIS A 499 -27.33 17.60 6.03
N ALA A 500 -28.18 17.62 7.07
CA ALA A 500 -27.98 16.79 8.26
C ALA A 500 -28.05 15.29 7.96
N ASP A 501 -28.92 14.83 7.05
CA ASP A 501 -29.08 13.42 6.68
C ASP A 501 -27.80 12.78 6.10
N ILE A 502 -27.05 13.52 5.27
CA ILE A 502 -25.77 13.03 4.72
C ILE A 502 -24.74 12.92 5.84
N PHE A 503 -24.68 13.93 6.71
CA PHE A 503 -23.72 14.00 7.80
C PHE A 503 -24.03 12.98 8.93
N ALA A 504 -25.31 12.73 9.20
CA ALA A 504 -25.80 11.64 10.04
C ALA A 504 -25.41 10.27 9.46
N SER A 505 -25.59 10.08 8.15
CA SER A 505 -25.20 8.84 7.46
C SER A 505 -23.69 8.61 7.48
N ALA A 506 -22.90 9.68 7.29
CA ALA A 506 -21.44 9.65 7.39
C ALA A 506 -20.96 9.39 8.83
N THR A 507 -21.58 9.99 9.85
CA THR A 507 -21.20 9.79 11.26
C THR A 507 -21.49 8.37 11.74
N LEU A 508 -22.68 7.84 11.40
CA LEU A 508 -23.04 6.46 11.74
C LEU A 508 -22.37 5.41 10.83
N MET A 509 -21.72 5.85 9.74
CA MET A 509 -21.20 5.00 8.66
C MET A 509 -22.24 3.99 8.15
N ARG A 510 -23.52 4.40 8.08
CA ARG A 510 -24.66 3.62 7.58
C ARG A 510 -25.70 4.59 7.01
N PRO A 511 -26.59 4.18 6.07
CA PRO A 511 -27.70 5.02 5.66
C PRO A 511 -28.55 5.46 6.86
N TYR A 512 -28.65 6.77 7.11
CA TYR A 512 -29.60 7.30 8.07
C TYR A 512 -31.01 7.19 7.50
N GLN A 513 -31.95 6.66 8.29
CA GLN A 513 -33.31 6.36 7.83
C GLN A 513 -34.38 7.28 8.43
N GLY A 514 -34.00 8.19 9.33
CA GLY A 514 -34.95 9.04 10.05
C GLY A 514 -35.47 10.23 9.25
N GLY A 515 -34.64 10.85 8.41
CA GLY A 515 -34.95 12.12 7.75
C GLY A 515 -35.81 12.01 6.47
N ASP A 516 -35.94 13.13 5.76
CA ASP A 516 -36.82 13.24 4.58
C ASP A 516 -36.36 12.40 3.37
N ASN A 517 -35.10 11.94 3.41
CA ASN A 517 -34.42 11.20 2.35
C ASN A 517 -34.44 11.91 0.98
N SER A 518 -34.71 13.22 0.94
CA SER A 518 -34.87 14.03 -0.27
C SER A 518 -33.59 14.01 -1.12
N VAL A 519 -32.45 14.27 -0.48
CA VAL A 519 -31.15 14.27 -1.13
C VAL A 519 -30.73 12.86 -1.54
N LEU A 520 -31.04 11.83 -0.75
CA LEU A 520 -30.79 10.43 -1.14
C LEU A 520 -31.63 10.02 -2.37
N LYS A 521 -32.87 10.53 -2.50
CA LYS A 521 -33.73 10.35 -3.69
C LYS A 521 -33.19 11.13 -4.90
N GLU A 522 -32.67 12.34 -4.70
CA GLU A 522 -32.03 13.14 -5.75
C GLU A 522 -30.75 12.48 -6.28
N LEU A 523 -29.90 11.97 -5.40
CA LEU A 523 -28.65 11.28 -5.74
C LEU A 523 -28.90 9.92 -6.43
N ARG A 524 -29.99 9.24 -6.07
CA ARG A 524 -30.47 8.04 -6.77
C ARG A 524 -31.05 8.31 -8.18
N LYS A 525 -31.21 9.57 -8.60
CA LYS A 525 -31.46 9.88 -10.01
C LYS A 525 -30.19 9.54 -10.79
N GLY A 526 -30.20 8.37 -11.42
CA GLY A 526 -29.05 7.77 -12.09
C GLY A 526 -28.37 8.71 -13.12
N PRO A 527 -27.10 8.46 -13.45
CA PRO A 527 -26.29 9.38 -14.22
C PRO A 527 -26.86 9.65 -15.62
N LYS A 528 -26.99 10.93 -15.96
CA LYS A 528 -27.44 11.44 -17.26
C LYS A 528 -26.25 11.59 -18.21
N GLY A 529 -25.94 10.50 -18.92
CA GLY A 529 -24.96 10.50 -20.00
C GLY A 529 -25.33 9.48 -21.08
N LYS A 530 -25.08 9.83 -22.35
CA LYS A 530 -25.27 8.94 -23.49
C LYS A 530 -24.17 7.88 -23.55
N ASP A 531 -22.96 8.24 -23.11
CA ASP A 531 -21.77 7.39 -23.09
C ASP A 531 -21.24 7.12 -21.67
N GLN A 532 -20.43 6.06 -21.51
CA GLN A 532 -19.80 5.65 -20.25
C GLN A 532 -18.87 6.74 -19.68
N ALA A 533 -18.12 7.45 -20.55
CA ALA A 533 -17.19 8.49 -20.14
C ALA A 533 -17.91 9.74 -19.58
N GLU A 534 -19.04 10.13 -20.19
CA GLU A 534 -19.91 11.20 -19.67
C GLU A 534 -20.46 10.86 -18.29
N ARG A 535 -20.94 9.62 -18.09
CA ARG A 535 -21.47 9.15 -16.79
C ARG A 535 -20.39 9.15 -15.71
N ALA A 536 -19.17 8.70 -16.03
CA ALA A 536 -18.04 8.74 -15.11
C ALA A 536 -17.68 10.19 -14.71
N PHE A 537 -17.65 11.11 -15.67
CA PHE A 537 -17.41 12.53 -15.41
C PHE A 537 -18.51 13.17 -14.54
N GLU A 538 -19.79 12.91 -14.86
CA GLU A 538 -20.92 13.45 -14.10
C GLU A 538 -20.90 12.93 -12.64
N MET A 539 -20.65 11.64 -12.43
CA MET A 539 -20.51 11.06 -11.09
C MET A 539 -19.37 11.70 -10.29
N GLN A 540 -18.17 11.87 -10.87
CA GLN A 540 -17.06 12.55 -10.20
C GLN A 540 -17.34 14.04 -9.92
N SER A 541 -18.06 14.73 -10.82
CA SER A 541 -18.48 16.12 -10.57
C SER A 541 -19.48 16.21 -9.43
N LYS A 542 -20.49 15.31 -9.38
CA LYS A 542 -21.46 15.22 -8.28
C LYS A 542 -20.76 14.96 -6.95
N GLY A 543 -19.80 14.04 -6.90
CA GLY A 543 -18.98 13.78 -5.69
C GLY A 543 -18.23 15.03 -5.20
N ARG A 544 -17.56 15.75 -6.11
CA ARG A 544 -16.89 17.03 -5.79
C ARG A 544 -17.86 18.08 -5.25
N ASP A 545 -19.03 18.19 -5.86
CA ASP A 545 -20.00 19.22 -5.50
C ASP A 545 -20.77 18.86 -4.21
N ALA A 546 -20.93 17.56 -3.89
CA ALA A 546 -21.37 17.08 -2.58
C ALA A 546 -20.38 17.44 -1.45
N VAL A 547 -19.07 17.34 -1.70
CA VAL A 547 -18.04 17.80 -0.73
C VAL A 547 -18.14 19.31 -0.48
N LYS A 548 -18.49 20.12 -1.49
CA LYS A 548 -18.75 21.56 -1.29
C LYS A 548 -20.01 21.82 -0.47
N LEU A 549 -21.07 21.04 -0.66
CA LEU A 549 -22.32 21.15 0.12
C LEU A 549 -22.12 20.74 1.60
N LEU A 550 -21.23 19.78 1.88
CA LEU A 550 -20.84 19.45 3.25
C LEU A 550 -19.98 20.53 3.92
N LEU A 551 -19.18 21.27 3.13
CA LEU A 551 -18.31 22.36 3.58
C LEU A 551 -18.87 23.75 3.22
N ALA A 552 -20.19 23.91 3.31
CA ALA A 552 -20.90 25.10 2.82
C ALA A 552 -20.58 26.38 3.62
N ASP A 553 -20.43 26.28 4.95
CA ASP A 553 -19.98 27.37 5.82
C ASP A 553 -18.71 26.94 6.58
N ASP A 554 -17.56 27.18 5.95
CA ASP A 554 -16.24 26.77 6.44
C ASP A 554 -15.82 27.45 7.76
N LYS A 555 -16.51 28.53 8.15
CA LYS A 555 -16.24 29.26 9.40
C LYS A 555 -16.91 28.63 10.61
N LYS A 556 -18.06 27.97 10.42
CA LYS A 556 -18.81 27.29 11.50
C LYS A 556 -18.38 25.86 11.73
N TRP A 557 -17.71 25.23 10.76
CA TRP A 557 -17.32 23.82 10.83
C TRP A 557 -16.36 23.53 12.01
N PRO A 558 -16.76 22.69 12.98
CA PRO A 558 -15.87 22.27 14.07
C PRO A 558 -14.70 21.43 13.56
N ARG A 559 -13.47 21.91 13.79
CA ARG A 559 -12.24 21.31 13.23
C ARG A 559 -11.95 19.93 13.83
N GLU A 560 -12.43 19.71 15.04
CA GLU A 560 -12.37 18.49 15.83
C GLU A 560 -13.03 17.31 15.09
N LEU A 561 -14.11 17.54 14.34
CA LEU A 561 -14.86 16.49 13.61
C LEU A 561 -13.97 15.70 12.64
N ILE A 562 -12.95 16.32 12.05
CA ILE A 562 -12.00 15.68 11.13
C ILE A 562 -11.27 14.53 11.84
N PHE A 563 -10.83 14.77 13.07
CA PHE A 563 -10.05 13.84 13.88
C PHE A 563 -10.93 12.85 14.65
N ILE A 564 -12.13 13.26 15.08
CA ILE A 564 -13.13 12.34 15.66
C ILE A 564 -13.59 11.32 14.61
N GLY A 565 -13.87 11.76 13.38
CA GLY A 565 -14.20 10.88 12.25
C GLY A 565 -13.07 9.90 11.92
N ARG A 566 -11.81 10.35 12.00
CA ARG A 566 -10.62 9.49 11.88
C ARG A 566 -10.58 8.42 12.97
N ASN A 567 -10.72 8.78 14.25
CA ASN A 567 -10.75 7.82 15.36
C ASN A 567 -11.86 6.77 15.15
N LEU A 568 -13.11 7.20 14.96
CA LEU A 568 -14.27 6.32 14.81
C LEU A 568 -14.08 5.30 13.68
N ARG A 569 -13.47 5.73 12.56
CA ARG A 569 -13.17 4.88 11.42
C ARG A 569 -12.12 3.81 11.74
N ILE A 570 -11.05 4.17 12.45
CA ILE A 570 -9.98 3.23 12.81
C ILE A 570 -10.50 2.22 13.84
N VAL A 571 -11.25 2.68 14.85
CA VAL A 571 -11.90 1.81 15.84
C VAL A 571 -12.90 0.84 15.17
N GLN A 572 -13.64 1.29 14.15
CA GLN A 572 -14.46 0.41 13.31
C GLN A 572 -13.60 -0.63 12.57
N GLY A 573 -12.52 -0.21 11.91
CA GLY A 573 -11.62 -1.11 11.18
C GLY A 573 -10.96 -2.17 12.09
N ASN A 574 -10.64 -1.81 13.32
CA ASN A 574 -10.14 -2.73 14.35
C ASN A 574 -11.24 -3.74 14.76
N ASN A 575 -12.48 -3.29 14.98
CA ASN A 575 -13.61 -4.18 15.31
C ASN A 575 -13.88 -5.18 14.18
N GLN A 576 -13.93 -4.72 12.92
CA GLN A 576 -14.11 -5.55 11.73
C GLN A 576 -13.00 -6.58 11.57
N PHE A 577 -11.73 -6.18 11.73
CA PHE A 577 -10.58 -7.08 11.66
C PHE A 577 -10.66 -8.24 12.67
N LEU A 578 -11.16 -7.97 13.89
CA LEU A 578 -11.40 -8.99 14.91
C LEU A 578 -12.68 -9.83 14.69
N GLY A 579 -13.43 -9.58 13.61
CA GLY A 579 -14.68 -10.29 13.26
C GLY A 579 -15.94 -9.68 13.87
N SER A 580 -15.94 -8.36 14.08
CA SER A 580 -16.97 -7.56 14.75
C SER A 580 -17.53 -8.25 16.02
N PRO A 581 -16.69 -8.50 17.05
CA PRO A 581 -17.13 -9.16 18.27
C PRO A 581 -18.06 -8.29 19.15
N VAL A 582 -18.12 -6.97 18.93
CA VAL A 582 -18.98 -6.04 19.70
C VAL A 582 -19.83 -5.14 18.82
N ASN A 583 -21.01 -4.74 19.32
CA ASN A 583 -21.85 -3.71 18.73
C ASN A 583 -21.34 -2.32 19.17
N ARG A 584 -20.33 -1.79 18.47
CA ARG A 584 -19.69 -0.50 18.82
C ARG A 584 -20.69 0.65 18.91
N ILE A 585 -21.65 0.72 17.97
CA ILE A 585 -22.64 1.79 17.86
C ILE A 585 -23.48 1.89 19.13
N LYS A 586 -23.92 0.75 19.67
CA LYS A 586 -24.65 0.70 20.94
C LYS A 586 -23.78 1.17 22.11
N ILE A 587 -22.52 0.74 22.20
CA ILE A 587 -21.61 1.12 23.30
C ILE A 587 -21.35 2.64 23.27
N THR A 588 -20.93 3.17 22.12
CA THR A 588 -20.68 4.60 21.89
C THR A 588 -21.94 5.44 22.19
N GLY A 589 -23.11 5.01 21.73
CA GLY A 589 -24.38 5.68 22.04
C GLY A 589 -24.77 5.67 23.52
N LEU A 590 -24.51 4.57 24.23
CA LEU A 590 -24.72 4.48 25.68
C LEU A 590 -23.79 5.43 26.45
N TRP A 591 -22.54 5.57 26.03
CA TRP A 591 -21.60 6.55 26.60
C TRP A 591 -22.03 7.99 26.31
N ALA A 592 -22.41 8.32 25.07
CA ALA A 592 -22.95 9.64 24.71
C ALA A 592 -24.18 10.01 25.54
N SER A 593 -25.15 9.10 25.67
CA SER A 593 -26.33 9.34 26.49
C SER A 593 -26.03 9.39 27.99
N ARG A 594 -24.98 8.72 28.48
CA ARG A 594 -24.55 8.79 29.89
C ARG A 594 -23.83 10.10 30.21
N ALA A 595 -22.98 10.59 29.33
CA ALA A 595 -22.29 11.87 29.53
C ALA A 595 -23.29 13.02 29.78
N LEU A 596 -24.42 13.02 29.06
CA LEU A 596 -25.50 13.99 29.25
C LEU A 596 -26.26 13.82 30.60
N THR A 597 -26.29 12.63 31.20
CA THR A 597 -26.92 12.39 32.52
C THR A 597 -25.95 12.56 33.69
N GLU A 598 -24.68 12.25 33.46
CA GLU A 598 -23.60 12.27 34.47
C GLU A 598 -22.92 13.66 34.54
N ASN A 599 -23.27 14.59 33.64
CA ASN A 599 -22.75 15.96 33.64
C ASN A 599 -23.10 16.68 34.96
N LYS A 600 -22.06 17.18 35.64
CA LYS A 600 -22.16 17.88 36.92
C LYS A 600 -22.60 19.33 36.80
N ASP A 601 -22.64 19.87 35.59
CA ASP A 601 -22.95 21.29 35.34
C ASP A 601 -24.47 21.54 35.13
N LEU A 602 -25.26 20.48 34.96
CA LEU A 602 -26.72 20.55 34.75
C LEU A 602 -27.52 20.52 36.06
N GLY A 603 -28.71 21.14 36.08
CA GLY A 603 -29.59 21.14 37.25
C GLY A 603 -30.15 19.75 37.62
N VAL A 604 -30.49 19.52 38.89
CA VAL A 604 -30.94 18.20 39.38
C VAL A 604 -32.21 17.70 38.65
N GLY A 605 -33.17 18.59 38.38
CA GLY A 605 -34.38 18.27 37.61
C GLY A 605 -34.11 17.93 36.14
N GLU A 606 -33.12 18.58 35.51
CA GLU A 606 -32.70 18.27 34.15
C GLU A 606 -31.98 16.92 34.08
N ARG A 607 -31.16 16.58 35.08
CA ARG A 607 -30.54 15.25 35.19
C ARG A 607 -31.59 14.15 35.33
N TRP A 608 -32.63 14.35 36.14
CA TRP A 608 -33.73 13.39 36.27
C TRP A 608 -34.50 13.20 34.96
N THR A 609 -34.80 14.30 34.27
CA THR A 609 -35.46 14.29 32.95
C THR A 609 -34.58 13.58 31.90
N ASN A 610 -33.27 13.83 31.91
CA ASN A 610 -32.31 13.14 31.05
C ASN A 610 -32.14 11.66 31.41
N TRP A 611 -32.27 11.29 32.69
CA TRP A 611 -32.24 9.90 33.14
C TRP A 611 -33.47 9.11 32.66
N LEU A 612 -34.67 9.68 32.75
CA LEU A 612 -35.88 9.10 32.14
C LEU A 612 -35.72 8.93 30.63
N LYS A 613 -35.18 9.95 29.93
CA LYS A 613 -34.81 9.84 28.50
C LYS A 613 -33.76 8.74 28.26
N HIS A 614 -32.79 8.53 29.16
CA HIS A 614 -31.80 7.44 29.07
C HIS A 614 -32.42 6.04 29.25
N VAL A 615 -33.41 5.88 30.14
CA VAL A 615 -34.15 4.61 30.29
C VAL A 615 -34.92 4.28 29.01
N ARG A 616 -35.69 5.23 28.46
CA ARG A 616 -36.39 5.06 27.17
C ARG A 616 -35.42 4.75 26.03
N PHE A 617 -34.26 5.40 26.00
CA PHE A 617 -33.19 5.15 25.04
C PHE A 617 -32.61 3.73 25.14
N ARG A 618 -32.42 3.18 26.35
CA ARG A 618 -32.00 1.78 26.53
C ARG A 618 -33.01 0.78 25.96
N ALA A 619 -34.31 1.04 26.11
CA ALA A 619 -35.35 0.18 25.54
C ALA A 619 -35.28 0.14 24.00
N VAL A 620 -35.09 1.30 23.35
CA VAL A 620 -34.88 1.38 21.89
C VAL A 620 -33.61 0.62 21.48
N LEU A 621 -32.53 0.74 22.25
CA LEU A 621 -31.28 0.02 21.96
C LEU A 621 -31.34 -1.50 22.16
N ALA A 622 -32.30 -2.03 22.92
CA ALA A 622 -32.48 -3.49 23.06
C ALA A 622 -32.87 -4.16 21.73
N LEU A 623 -33.62 -3.46 20.86
CA LEU A 623 -33.94 -3.92 19.51
C LEU A 623 -32.68 -4.06 18.63
N SER A 624 -31.64 -3.25 18.89
CA SER A 624 -30.35 -3.34 18.20
C SER A 624 -29.59 -4.63 18.54
N ASP A 625 -29.78 -5.18 19.75
CA ASP A 625 -29.17 -6.45 20.13
C ASP A 625 -29.79 -7.63 19.37
N VAL A 626 -31.10 -7.59 19.10
CA VAL A 626 -31.79 -8.62 18.29
C VAL A 626 -31.22 -8.64 16.86
N VAL A 627 -31.01 -7.47 16.25
CA VAL A 627 -30.40 -7.34 14.92
C VAL A 627 -28.93 -7.83 14.93
N PHE A 628 -28.16 -7.48 15.95
CA PHE A 628 -26.77 -7.94 16.08
C PHE A 628 -26.68 -9.46 16.31
N PHE A 629 -27.55 -10.03 17.15
CA PHE A 629 -27.64 -11.47 17.38
C PHE A 629 -28.04 -12.21 16.10
N TRP A 630 -29.04 -11.71 15.36
CA TRP A 630 -29.44 -12.28 14.07
C TRP A 630 -28.29 -12.27 13.04
N SER A 631 -27.52 -11.18 12.98
CA SER A 631 -26.29 -11.13 12.15
C SER A 631 -25.24 -12.16 12.61
N LYS A 632 -25.04 -12.34 13.92
CA LYS A 632 -24.13 -13.37 14.45
C LYS A 632 -24.60 -14.80 14.16
N VAL A 633 -25.91 -15.08 14.23
CA VAL A 633 -26.49 -16.37 13.82
C VAL A 633 -26.23 -16.61 12.33
N ARG A 634 -26.50 -15.62 11.47
CA ARG A 634 -26.21 -15.70 10.03
C ARG A 634 -24.72 -15.91 9.73
N GLN A 635 -23.83 -15.29 10.49
CA GLN A 635 -22.37 -15.49 10.38
C GLN A 635 -21.97 -16.91 10.81
N TRP A 636 -22.59 -17.47 11.85
CA TRP A 636 -22.30 -18.82 12.33
C TRP A 636 -22.77 -19.91 11.36
N VAL A 637 -23.94 -19.75 10.73
CA VAL A 637 -24.44 -20.70 9.71
C VAL A 637 -23.81 -20.49 8.32
N GLY A 638 -22.86 -19.56 8.17
CA GLY A 638 -22.16 -19.29 6.90
C GLY A 638 -22.96 -18.49 5.85
N VAL A 639 -24.18 -18.04 6.15
CA VAL A 639 -25.11 -17.35 5.22
C VAL A 639 -25.10 -15.82 5.42
N GLY A 640 -24.00 -15.27 5.95
CA GLY A 640 -23.85 -13.83 6.18
C GLY A 640 -22.48 -13.41 6.68
N ARG A 641 -22.24 -12.09 6.69
CA ARG A 641 -21.03 -11.48 7.26
C ARG A 641 -21.34 -10.83 8.62
N GLY A 642 -20.36 -10.18 9.24
CA GLY A 642 -20.60 -9.43 10.47
C GLY A 642 -21.49 -8.21 10.22
N MET A 643 -22.18 -7.73 11.26
CA MET A 643 -23.09 -6.58 11.16
C MET A 643 -22.41 -5.34 10.53
N GLU A 644 -21.11 -5.14 10.79
CA GLU A 644 -20.36 -4.02 10.22
C GLU A 644 -19.94 -4.25 8.77
N ASP A 645 -19.72 -5.49 8.34
CA ASP A 645 -19.49 -5.83 6.93
C ASP A 645 -20.78 -5.59 6.11
N ASP A 646 -21.94 -5.97 6.65
CA ASP A 646 -23.26 -5.74 6.05
C ASP A 646 -23.57 -4.22 5.98
N ILE A 647 -23.19 -3.45 7.00
CA ILE A 647 -23.29 -1.99 7.01
C ILE A 647 -22.34 -1.37 5.96
N GLU A 648 -21.10 -1.84 5.89
CA GLU A 648 -20.10 -1.32 4.96
C GLU A 648 -20.46 -1.66 3.50
N GLN A 649 -21.06 -2.82 3.23
CA GLN A 649 -21.62 -3.14 1.91
C GLN A 649 -22.73 -2.15 1.51
N LYS A 650 -23.63 -1.79 2.43
CA LYS A 650 -24.66 -0.76 2.18
C LYS A 650 -24.02 0.62 1.92
N MET A 651 -22.95 0.96 2.63
CA MET A 651 -22.17 2.18 2.37
C MET A 651 -21.44 2.14 1.03
N LYS A 652 -20.91 0.99 0.60
CA LYS A 652 -20.30 0.82 -0.74
C LYS A 652 -21.28 1.06 -1.87
N VAL A 653 -22.50 0.54 -1.74
CA VAL A 653 -23.58 0.81 -2.70
C VAL A 653 -23.90 2.31 -2.72
N MET A 654 -24.11 2.92 -1.55
CA MET A 654 -24.38 4.36 -1.47
C MET A 654 -23.23 5.20 -2.06
N ALA A 655 -21.98 4.92 -1.72
CA ALA A 655 -20.83 5.67 -2.19
C ALA A 655 -20.63 5.53 -3.71
N LYS A 656 -20.96 4.36 -4.28
CA LYS A 656 -21.00 4.17 -5.74
C LYS A 656 -22.01 5.12 -6.40
N ASP A 657 -23.17 5.36 -5.78
CA ASP A 657 -24.15 6.36 -6.25
C ASP A 657 -23.59 7.82 -6.17
N PHE A 658 -22.65 8.08 -5.25
CA PHE A 658 -21.88 9.34 -5.17
C PHE A 658 -20.68 9.43 -6.14
N GLY A 659 -20.41 8.40 -6.95
CA GLY A 659 -19.20 8.32 -7.79
C GLY A 659 -17.92 7.94 -7.05
N VAL A 660 -18.03 7.47 -5.81
CA VAL A 660 -16.92 7.11 -4.93
C VAL A 660 -16.90 5.60 -4.72
N GLU A 661 -15.99 4.87 -5.38
CA GLU A 661 -15.80 3.46 -5.01
C GLU A 661 -15.09 3.37 -3.66
N LEU A 662 -15.81 2.91 -2.63
CA LEU A 662 -15.23 2.50 -1.36
C LEU A 662 -14.53 1.15 -1.53
N ASN A 663 -13.28 1.17 -2.01
CA ASN A 663 -12.41 0.00 -2.11
C ASN A 663 -11.81 -0.37 -0.73
N HIS A 664 -12.69 -0.57 0.24
CA HIS A 664 -12.34 -1.00 1.59
C HIS A 664 -12.45 -2.53 1.68
N GLY A 665 -11.36 -3.24 1.38
CA GLY A 665 -11.18 -4.52 2.06
C GLY A 665 -10.90 -4.26 3.55
N PRO A 666 -10.98 -5.27 4.44
CA PRO A 666 -10.27 -5.16 5.72
C PRO A 666 -8.83 -4.77 5.39
N ASN A 667 -8.30 -3.72 6.05
CA ASN A 667 -7.17 -2.88 5.61
C ASN A 667 -5.82 -3.63 5.44
N ARG A 668 -5.73 -4.58 4.50
CA ARG A 668 -4.57 -5.49 4.34
C ARG A 668 -3.25 -4.75 4.08
N GLY A 669 -3.30 -3.51 3.56
CA GLY A 669 -2.12 -2.63 3.49
C GLY A 669 -1.51 -2.34 4.86
N LEU A 670 -2.31 -1.79 5.80
CA LEU A 670 -1.87 -1.53 7.18
C LEU A 670 -1.38 -2.80 7.88
N TYR A 671 -2.01 -3.95 7.62
CA TYR A 671 -1.65 -5.23 8.25
C TYR A 671 -0.46 -5.94 7.60
N CYS A 672 -0.14 -5.69 6.32
CA CYS A 672 1.02 -6.27 5.64
C CYS A 672 2.34 -5.63 6.11
N SER A 673 2.43 -4.31 6.17
CA SER A 673 3.64 -3.62 6.64
C SER A 673 3.96 -4.00 8.10
N ALA A 674 2.92 -4.16 8.92
CA ALA A 674 3.03 -4.68 10.29
C ALA A 674 3.52 -6.14 10.40
N ARG A 675 3.43 -6.93 9.32
CA ARG A 675 3.96 -8.31 9.23
C ARG A 675 5.40 -8.33 8.68
N LEU A 676 5.79 -7.32 7.91
CA LEU A 676 7.17 -7.10 7.46
C LEU A 676 8.08 -6.59 8.61
N LEU A 677 7.55 -5.73 9.49
CA LEU A 677 8.23 -5.22 10.70
C LEU A 677 8.75 -6.27 11.70
N ALA A 678 8.44 -7.55 11.52
CA ALA A 678 8.88 -8.65 12.40
C ALA A 678 9.79 -9.67 11.69
N GLY A 679 10.09 -9.48 10.40
CA GLY A 679 10.78 -10.45 9.55
C GLY A 679 12.29 -10.55 9.74
N ASN A 680 12.81 -10.48 10.97
CA ASN A 680 14.26 -10.63 11.23
C ASN A 680 14.65 -11.04 12.67
N ALA A 681 13.79 -11.74 13.42
CA ALA A 681 14.11 -12.17 14.79
C ALA A 681 13.37 -13.43 15.32
N TYR A 682 13.09 -14.43 14.49
CA TYR A 682 12.54 -15.73 14.95
C TYR A 682 12.94 -16.89 14.03
N TYR A 683 14.13 -17.49 14.22
CA TYR A 683 14.44 -18.83 13.70
C TYR A 683 15.41 -19.63 14.60
N SER A 684 14.87 -20.50 15.46
CA SER A 684 15.61 -21.60 16.11
C SER A 684 14.70 -22.66 16.75
N PHE A 685 14.66 -23.86 16.13
CA PHE A 685 14.41 -25.21 16.67
C PHE A 685 13.24 -25.44 17.67
N ILE A 686 12.07 -26.03 17.34
CA ILE A 686 11.66 -27.34 16.69
C ILE A 686 11.38 -28.50 17.71
N LEU A 687 10.36 -29.34 17.40
CA LEU A 687 9.97 -30.71 17.90
C LEU A 687 8.76 -30.80 18.87
N TYR A 688 7.78 -31.74 18.80
CA TYR A 688 7.27 -32.75 17.81
C TYR A 688 5.87 -33.26 18.31
N ARG A 689 5.01 -34.05 17.62
CA ARG A 689 5.07 -35.45 17.07
C ARG A 689 3.85 -35.66 16.13
N SER A 690 3.78 -36.62 15.19
CA SER A 690 4.03 -38.07 15.34
C SER A 690 4.66 -38.75 14.11
N PHE A 691 5.16 -39.97 14.33
CA PHE A 691 5.97 -40.86 13.46
C PHE A 691 5.47 -41.05 12.01
N SER A 692 6.34 -41.37 11.03
CA SER A 692 7.66 -42.04 11.08
C SER A 692 8.58 -41.54 9.92
N THR A 693 9.86 -41.91 9.71
CA THR A 693 10.68 -43.07 10.18
C THR A 693 12.18 -42.69 10.37
N SER A 694 13.11 -43.61 10.10
CA SER A 694 14.59 -43.50 10.03
C SER A 694 15.07 -42.77 8.75
N THR A 695 16.27 -42.18 8.65
CA THR A 695 17.54 -42.40 9.38
C THR A 695 18.37 -41.07 9.44
N SER A 696 19.63 -41.13 9.85
CA SER A 696 20.48 -39.98 10.23
C SER A 696 21.06 -39.11 9.09
N THR A 697 21.69 -38.01 9.53
CA THR A 697 22.74 -37.17 8.87
C THR A 697 22.35 -36.17 7.77
N SER A 698 22.62 -34.89 8.10
CA SER A 698 23.03 -33.78 7.21
C SER A 698 22.00 -33.14 6.27
N THR A 699 22.25 -31.85 5.99
CA THR A 699 21.62 -31.02 4.94
C THR A 699 20.11 -30.72 5.11
N PHE A 700 19.78 -29.58 5.72
CA PHE A 700 18.39 -29.15 5.93
C PHE A 700 17.73 -28.61 4.64
N ILE A 701 16.87 -29.42 4.04
CA ILE A 701 15.74 -28.94 3.22
C ILE A 701 14.46 -29.41 3.91
N THR A 702 13.51 -28.51 4.09
CA THR A 702 12.15 -28.84 4.55
C THR A 702 11.26 -29.19 3.35
N TRP A 703 10.91 -30.46 3.23
CA TRP A 703 9.75 -30.93 2.48
C TRP A 703 8.73 -31.51 3.47
N GLU A 704 7.44 -31.24 3.26
CA GLU A 704 6.36 -31.84 4.05
C GLU A 704 5.36 -32.50 3.10
N VAL A 705 5.15 -33.81 3.29
CA VAL A 705 4.12 -34.59 2.58
C VAL A 705 2.97 -34.79 3.56
N LEU A 706 1.89 -34.02 3.39
CA LEU A 706 0.65 -34.20 4.16
C LEU A 706 -0.44 -34.88 3.30
N PRO A 707 -1.32 -35.70 3.91
CA PRO A 707 -2.19 -36.57 3.13
C PRO A 707 -3.32 -35.82 2.44
N VAL A 708 -3.57 -36.20 1.18
CA VAL A 708 -4.71 -35.82 0.32
C VAL A 708 -4.67 -34.37 -0.19
N ALA A 709 -4.30 -34.24 -1.47
CA ALA A 709 -4.53 -33.10 -2.38
C ALA A 709 -3.61 -31.87 -2.35
N SER A 710 -2.40 -31.93 -1.77
CA SER A 710 -1.44 -30.79 -1.79
C SER A 710 0.02 -31.18 -2.05
N SER A 711 0.37 -31.40 -3.33
CA SER A 711 1.77 -31.41 -3.81
C SER A 711 1.80 -30.82 -5.22
N HIS A 712 2.77 -29.95 -5.54
CA HIS A 712 2.82 -29.13 -6.77
C HIS A 712 3.21 -29.88 -8.06
N CYS A 713 2.71 -31.11 -8.21
CA CYS A 713 2.55 -31.75 -9.50
C CYS A 713 1.24 -31.24 -10.12
N PHE A 714 1.20 -31.03 -11.44
CA PHE A 714 -0.08 -31.10 -12.14
C PHE A 714 -0.62 -32.53 -12.00
N ASN A 715 -1.64 -32.70 -11.16
CA ASN A 715 -2.25 -33.99 -10.84
C ASN A 715 -3.59 -34.15 -11.57
N ARG A 716 -3.53 -34.30 -12.89
CA ARG A 716 -4.63 -34.82 -13.72
C ARG A 716 -4.08 -35.83 -14.75
N PRO A 717 -3.33 -36.88 -14.36
CA PRO A 717 -2.60 -37.75 -15.30
C PRO A 717 -3.52 -38.43 -16.33
N LYS A 718 -4.75 -38.80 -15.93
CA LYS A 718 -5.79 -39.34 -16.83
C LYS A 718 -6.20 -38.38 -17.95
N ALA A 719 -6.05 -37.07 -17.75
CA ALA A 719 -6.29 -36.00 -18.72
C ALA A 719 -4.99 -35.40 -19.29
N LEU A 720 -3.85 -36.08 -19.11
CA LEU A 720 -2.51 -35.59 -19.47
C LEU A 720 -2.21 -34.18 -18.92
N ASN A 721 -2.67 -33.91 -17.70
CA ASN A 721 -2.40 -32.66 -16.99
C ASN A 721 -2.88 -31.41 -17.75
N SER A 722 -4.01 -31.54 -18.46
CA SER A 722 -4.65 -30.42 -19.15
C SER A 722 -5.20 -29.36 -18.18
N PHE A 723 -5.24 -28.11 -18.63
CA PHE A 723 -5.74 -26.97 -17.88
C PHE A 723 -7.27 -26.91 -17.98
N GLY A 724 -7.91 -27.31 -16.89
CA GLY A 724 -9.35 -27.34 -16.69
C GLY A 724 -9.68 -27.60 -15.22
N GLY A 725 -10.90 -27.27 -14.79
CA GLY A 725 -11.29 -27.29 -13.37
C GLY A 725 -10.49 -26.26 -12.56
N ASN A 726 -10.18 -26.59 -11.30
CA ASN A 726 -9.53 -25.69 -10.36
C ASN A 726 -7.99 -25.63 -10.49
N LEU A 727 -7.39 -26.43 -11.37
CA LEU A 727 -5.93 -26.63 -11.44
C LEU A 727 -5.11 -25.32 -11.51
N ILE A 728 -5.60 -24.30 -12.24
CA ILE A 728 -4.92 -23.00 -12.34
C ILE A 728 -5.09 -22.15 -11.07
N PRO A 729 -6.32 -21.89 -10.55
CA PRO A 729 -6.50 -21.31 -9.22
C PRO A 729 -5.68 -21.98 -8.10
N ASP A 730 -5.64 -23.32 -8.09
CA ASP A 730 -4.89 -24.09 -7.10
C ASP A 730 -3.38 -23.85 -7.27
N THR A 731 -2.86 -23.87 -8.50
CA THR A 731 -1.45 -23.52 -8.79
C THR A 731 -1.10 -22.10 -8.33
N ILE A 732 -1.99 -21.12 -8.52
CA ILE A 732 -1.78 -19.73 -8.06
C ILE A 732 -1.72 -19.66 -6.53
N ALA A 733 -2.66 -20.32 -5.84
CA ALA A 733 -2.67 -20.37 -4.38
C ALA A 733 -1.39 -21.04 -3.84
N ALA A 734 -1.00 -22.15 -4.46
CA ALA A 734 0.14 -22.96 -4.07
C ALA A 734 1.49 -22.26 -4.33
N LEU A 735 1.63 -21.49 -5.43
CA LEU A 735 2.77 -20.61 -5.68
C LEU A 735 2.89 -19.53 -4.59
N ARG A 736 1.79 -18.83 -4.29
CA ARG A 736 1.77 -17.76 -3.27
C ARG A 736 2.14 -18.27 -1.87
N THR A 737 1.68 -19.47 -1.51
CA THR A 737 2.04 -20.11 -0.23
C THR A 737 3.54 -20.41 -0.16
N LEU A 738 4.13 -21.02 -1.20
CA LEU A 738 5.57 -21.29 -1.22
C LEU A 738 6.43 -20.02 -1.33
N ASN A 739 5.91 -18.95 -1.95
CA ASN A 739 6.61 -17.68 -2.09
C ASN A 739 6.94 -17.02 -0.74
N GLU A 740 5.99 -17.09 0.19
CA GLU A 740 6.13 -16.55 1.54
C GLU A 740 6.59 -17.61 2.56
N HIS A 741 6.82 -18.85 2.14
CA HIS A 741 7.30 -19.89 3.05
C HIS A 741 8.76 -19.60 3.45
N PRO A 742 9.05 -19.41 4.75
CA PRO A 742 10.35 -18.90 5.22
C PRO A 742 11.52 -19.81 4.82
N ASP A 743 11.41 -21.12 5.09
CA ASP A 743 12.50 -22.10 4.91
C ASP A 743 12.66 -22.60 3.47
N THR A 744 11.79 -22.19 2.55
CA THR A 744 11.85 -22.64 1.16
C THR A 744 12.88 -21.83 0.38
N VAL A 745 13.83 -22.49 -0.30
CA VAL A 745 14.75 -21.85 -1.25
C VAL A 745 14.29 -22.08 -2.70
N PHE A 746 13.96 -23.33 -3.02
CA PHE A 746 13.46 -23.75 -4.34
C PHE A 746 11.94 -23.95 -4.32
N THR A 747 11.27 -23.52 -5.38
CA THR A 747 9.88 -23.89 -5.68
C THR A 747 9.88 -24.68 -6.97
N VAL A 748 9.47 -25.94 -6.91
CA VAL A 748 9.46 -26.85 -8.07
C VAL A 748 8.03 -26.97 -8.62
N ILE A 749 7.88 -26.80 -9.94
CA ILE A 749 6.66 -27.16 -10.68
C ILE A 749 6.96 -28.39 -11.53
N THR A 750 6.17 -29.45 -11.40
CA THR A 750 6.27 -30.65 -12.23
C THR A 750 4.90 -31.19 -12.63
N GLY A 751 4.84 -32.30 -13.37
CA GLY A 751 3.61 -33.02 -13.70
C GLY A 751 3.62 -34.44 -13.15
N GLU A 752 2.45 -35.01 -12.90
CA GLU A 752 2.31 -36.42 -12.54
C GLU A 752 2.12 -37.29 -13.80
N GLY A 753 2.75 -38.47 -13.84
CA GLY A 753 2.64 -39.42 -14.93
C GLY A 753 3.48 -39.07 -16.17
N ARG A 754 3.02 -39.47 -17.36
CA ARG A 754 3.82 -39.46 -18.60
C ARG A 754 3.86 -38.14 -19.39
N PHE A 755 3.22 -37.08 -18.90
CA PHE A 755 3.17 -35.75 -19.54
C PHE A 755 3.39 -34.70 -18.46
N PHE A 756 4.07 -33.60 -18.81
CA PHE A 756 4.05 -32.41 -17.97
C PHE A 756 2.67 -31.74 -18.07
N SER A 757 2.27 -31.33 -19.27
CA SER A 757 0.90 -30.84 -19.54
C SER A 757 0.54 -30.84 -21.03
N ALA A 758 -0.66 -31.33 -21.37
CA ALA A 758 -1.22 -31.25 -22.72
C ALA A 758 -1.81 -29.86 -23.10
N GLY A 759 -1.75 -28.86 -22.21
CA GLY A 759 -2.32 -27.53 -22.44
C GLY A 759 -3.83 -27.48 -22.19
N ALA A 760 -4.57 -26.71 -22.99
CA ALA A 760 -6.01 -26.48 -22.77
C ALA A 760 -6.86 -27.75 -22.86
N ASP A 761 -7.86 -27.91 -21.98
CA ASP A 761 -8.78 -29.05 -21.98
C ASP A 761 -9.83 -28.93 -23.12
N VAL A 762 -9.43 -29.30 -24.34
CA VAL A 762 -10.25 -29.22 -25.57
C VAL A 762 -11.59 -29.97 -25.44
N LYS A 763 -11.66 -31.03 -24.62
CA LYS A 763 -12.91 -31.76 -24.36
C LYS A 763 -13.84 -30.98 -23.44
N GLY A 764 -13.30 -30.35 -22.38
CA GLY A 764 -14.08 -29.49 -21.48
C GLY A 764 -14.59 -28.20 -22.15
N ILE A 765 -13.77 -27.56 -22.98
CA ILE A 765 -14.12 -26.30 -23.66
C ILE A 765 -15.32 -26.47 -24.61
N ALA A 766 -15.43 -27.62 -25.28
CA ALA A 766 -16.51 -27.89 -26.23
C ALA A 766 -17.83 -28.36 -25.58
N GLY A 767 -17.83 -28.70 -24.28
CA GLY A 767 -19.02 -29.14 -23.55
C GLY A 767 -19.77 -28.03 -22.80
N ALA A 768 -19.27 -26.80 -22.83
CA ALA A 768 -19.69 -25.72 -21.93
C ALA A 768 -19.98 -24.39 -22.63
N SER A 769 -20.86 -24.38 -23.65
CA SER A 769 -21.66 -23.20 -24.03
C SER A 769 -22.87 -23.59 -24.87
N GLU A 770 -24.08 -23.15 -24.48
CA GLU A 770 -25.01 -22.62 -25.49
C GLU A 770 -24.36 -21.37 -26.11
N PRO A 771 -24.60 -21.03 -27.39
CA PRO A 771 -24.05 -19.83 -28.00
C PRO A 771 -24.41 -18.59 -27.19
N THR A 772 -23.46 -18.05 -26.43
CA THR A 772 -23.69 -16.85 -25.63
C THR A 772 -23.74 -15.66 -26.59
N GLU A 773 -24.94 -15.21 -26.91
CA GLU A 773 -25.14 -14.08 -27.82
C GLU A 773 -24.69 -12.78 -27.14
N TYR A 774 -23.68 -12.13 -27.73
CA TYR A 774 -23.13 -10.85 -27.27
C TYR A 774 -23.72 -9.73 -28.13
N LYS A 775 -24.20 -8.64 -27.50
CA LYS A 775 -24.88 -7.54 -28.20
C LYS A 775 -23.98 -6.77 -29.14
N ASN A 776 -22.67 -6.79 -28.90
CA ASN A 776 -21.65 -6.20 -29.75
C ASN A 776 -20.25 -6.79 -29.45
N ALA A 777 -19.28 -6.46 -30.31
CA ALA A 777 -17.90 -6.92 -30.19
C ALA A 777 -17.21 -6.49 -28.87
N ALA A 778 -17.58 -5.33 -28.28
CA ALA A 778 -17.00 -4.87 -27.03
C ALA A 778 -17.46 -5.70 -25.82
N GLU A 779 -18.74 -6.07 -25.74
CA GLU A 779 -19.27 -6.99 -24.72
C GLU A 779 -18.60 -8.37 -24.83
N LYS A 780 -18.40 -8.86 -26.07
CA LYS A 780 -17.66 -10.09 -26.36
C LYS A 780 -16.19 -10.00 -25.91
N LYS A 781 -15.48 -8.91 -26.24
CA LYS A 781 -14.07 -8.70 -25.82
C LYS A 781 -13.96 -8.66 -24.29
N LEU A 782 -14.83 -7.90 -23.61
CA LEU A 782 -14.85 -7.80 -22.16
C LEU A 782 -15.09 -9.17 -21.50
N ALA A 783 -15.98 -10.00 -22.05
CA ALA A 783 -16.21 -11.36 -21.56
C ALA A 783 -14.97 -12.25 -21.70
N TYR A 784 -14.22 -12.16 -22.81
CA TYR A 784 -12.98 -12.92 -22.99
C TYR A 784 -11.83 -12.39 -22.12
N LEU A 785 -11.67 -11.07 -21.98
CA LEU A 785 -10.72 -10.48 -21.02
C LEU A 785 -11.00 -10.96 -19.59
N ALA A 786 -12.27 -11.00 -19.17
CA ALA A 786 -12.66 -11.56 -17.87
C ALA A 786 -12.31 -13.05 -17.75
N LYS A 787 -12.55 -13.86 -18.80
CA LYS A 787 -12.18 -15.28 -18.84
C LYS A 787 -10.66 -15.50 -18.73
N PHE A 788 -9.84 -14.66 -19.37
CA PHE A 788 -8.37 -14.83 -19.38
C PHE A 788 -7.64 -14.22 -18.19
N ASN A 789 -8.31 -13.47 -17.30
CA ASN A 789 -7.68 -12.83 -16.13
C ASN A 789 -6.92 -13.79 -15.18
N TYR A 790 -7.27 -15.09 -15.15
CA TYR A 790 -6.50 -16.08 -14.37
C TYR A 790 -5.03 -16.16 -14.82
N ALA A 791 -4.78 -15.96 -16.12
CA ALA A 791 -3.47 -16.09 -16.71
C ALA A 791 -2.55 -14.92 -16.30
N THR A 792 -3.09 -13.70 -16.29
CA THR A 792 -2.40 -12.52 -15.76
C THR A 792 -1.93 -12.74 -14.33
N GLU A 793 -2.75 -13.36 -13.47
CA GLU A 793 -2.39 -13.60 -12.07
C GLU A 793 -1.43 -14.79 -11.89
N LEU A 794 -1.55 -15.86 -12.70
CA LEU A 794 -0.60 -16.97 -12.71
C LEU A 794 0.81 -16.49 -13.09
N LEU A 795 0.93 -15.82 -14.24
CA LEU A 795 2.23 -15.35 -14.73
C LEU A 795 2.80 -14.28 -13.82
N ARG A 796 1.97 -13.39 -13.27
CA ARG A 796 2.42 -12.44 -12.25
C ARG A 796 2.95 -13.16 -11.01
N SER A 797 2.25 -14.18 -10.51
CA SER A 797 2.71 -14.94 -9.34
C SER A 797 4.05 -15.64 -9.58
N MET A 798 4.35 -16.04 -10.82
CA MET A 798 5.65 -16.60 -11.21
C MET A 798 6.74 -15.53 -11.40
N ILE A 799 6.42 -14.39 -12.03
CA ILE A 799 7.35 -13.27 -12.26
C ILE A 799 7.72 -12.57 -10.93
N ASP A 800 6.77 -12.42 -10.02
CA ASP A 800 6.96 -11.82 -8.68
C ASP A 800 7.48 -12.86 -7.65
N HIS A 801 7.79 -14.10 -8.06
CA HIS A 801 8.21 -15.18 -7.16
C HIS A 801 9.63 -14.94 -6.64
N LYS A 802 9.79 -14.81 -5.32
CA LYS A 802 11.04 -14.55 -4.60
C LYS A 802 11.97 -15.76 -4.54
N LYS A 803 11.38 -16.96 -4.45
CA LYS A 803 12.12 -18.23 -4.37
C LYS A 803 12.65 -18.61 -5.75
N VAL A 804 13.69 -19.44 -5.80
CA VAL A 804 14.24 -19.95 -7.08
C VAL A 804 13.21 -20.92 -7.68
N LEU A 805 12.64 -20.57 -8.83
CA LEU A 805 11.54 -21.25 -9.47
C LEU A 805 12.10 -22.27 -10.48
N ILE A 806 12.05 -23.54 -10.07
CA ILE A 806 12.50 -24.68 -10.86
C ILE A 806 11.32 -25.23 -11.65
N LEU A 807 11.47 -25.38 -12.96
CA LEU A 807 10.54 -26.13 -13.79
C LEU A 807 11.12 -27.52 -14.06
N ALA A 808 10.46 -28.55 -13.53
CA ALA A 808 10.86 -29.94 -13.67
C ALA A 808 9.94 -30.66 -14.65
N LEU A 809 10.35 -30.76 -15.92
CA LEU A 809 9.59 -31.37 -17.00
C LEU A 809 9.79 -32.89 -17.03
N ASN A 810 8.93 -33.60 -16.30
CA ASN A 810 8.83 -35.07 -16.24
C ASN A 810 8.48 -35.74 -17.58
N GLY A 811 7.97 -34.95 -18.55
CA GLY A 811 7.52 -35.45 -19.84
C GLY A 811 7.06 -34.30 -20.75
N PRO A 812 6.40 -34.61 -21.87
CA PRO A 812 6.06 -33.62 -22.88
C PRO A 812 5.15 -32.50 -22.39
N ALA A 813 5.31 -31.31 -22.98
CA ALA A 813 4.41 -30.19 -22.78
C ALA A 813 3.90 -29.60 -24.10
N VAL A 814 2.63 -29.18 -24.12
CA VAL A 814 1.95 -28.68 -25.33
C VAL A 814 1.13 -27.43 -25.02
N GLY A 815 1.08 -26.48 -25.97
CA GLY A 815 0.29 -25.26 -25.87
C GLY A 815 0.70 -24.43 -24.65
N GLY A 816 -0.25 -24.05 -23.81
CA GLY A 816 0.04 -23.33 -22.57
C GLY A 816 1.03 -24.03 -21.64
N GLY A 817 1.04 -25.37 -21.61
CA GLY A 817 2.00 -26.16 -20.83
C GLY A 817 3.44 -25.96 -21.30
N ALA A 818 3.65 -25.75 -22.60
CA ALA A 818 4.95 -25.44 -23.18
C ALA A 818 5.27 -23.94 -23.18
N ALA A 819 4.26 -23.07 -23.25
CA ALA A 819 4.46 -21.64 -23.48
C ALA A 819 4.57 -20.81 -22.19
N TRP A 820 3.82 -21.14 -21.14
CA TRP A 820 3.65 -20.25 -19.99
C TRP A 820 4.77 -20.39 -18.94
N PHE A 821 5.43 -21.56 -18.88
CA PHE A 821 6.36 -21.88 -17.78
C PHE A 821 7.86 -21.76 -18.14
N PRO A 822 8.37 -22.35 -19.25
CA PRO A 822 9.81 -22.47 -19.47
C PRO A 822 10.57 -21.14 -19.57
N GLY A 823 9.99 -20.11 -20.18
CA GLY A 823 10.63 -18.80 -20.32
C GLY A 823 10.51 -17.88 -19.08
N ILE A 824 9.87 -18.35 -18.01
CA ILE A 824 9.68 -17.58 -16.75
C ILE A 824 10.34 -18.28 -15.56
N ALA A 825 10.49 -19.60 -15.59
CA ALA A 825 11.29 -20.34 -14.62
C ALA A 825 12.76 -19.88 -14.65
N ASP A 826 13.43 -19.92 -13.50
CA ASP A 826 14.84 -19.52 -13.40
C ASP A 826 15.78 -20.65 -13.84
N ILE A 827 15.35 -21.90 -13.64
CA ILE A 827 16.05 -23.11 -14.08
C ILE A 827 15.03 -24.11 -14.62
N VAL A 828 15.30 -24.70 -15.78
CA VAL A 828 14.50 -25.79 -16.37
C VAL A 828 15.30 -27.09 -16.36
N LEU A 829 14.77 -28.07 -15.65
CA LEU A 829 15.23 -29.46 -15.60
C LEU A 829 14.27 -30.32 -16.43
N ALA A 830 14.78 -31.23 -17.26
CA ALA A 830 13.94 -32.01 -18.17
C ALA A 830 14.34 -33.49 -18.22
N SER A 831 13.35 -34.36 -18.37
CA SER A 831 13.59 -35.73 -18.85
C SER A 831 14.01 -35.70 -20.33
N SER A 832 14.82 -36.66 -20.77
CA SER A 832 15.12 -36.90 -22.20
C SER A 832 13.85 -37.07 -23.05
N THR A 833 12.73 -37.48 -22.45
CA THR A 833 11.42 -37.60 -23.11
C THR A 833 10.61 -36.30 -23.20
N ALA A 834 11.05 -35.22 -22.55
CA ALA A 834 10.31 -33.96 -22.44
C ALA A 834 10.55 -33.05 -23.66
N TRP A 835 9.64 -33.12 -24.64
CA TRP A 835 9.62 -32.21 -25.80
C TRP A 835 8.55 -31.12 -25.63
N LEU A 836 8.74 -29.98 -26.30
CA LEU A 836 7.80 -28.85 -26.30
C LEU A 836 7.14 -28.64 -27.66
N GLN A 837 5.88 -28.18 -27.66
CA GLN A 837 5.20 -27.70 -28.87
C GLN A 837 4.18 -26.60 -28.57
N CYS A 838 4.24 -25.48 -29.31
CA CYS A 838 3.33 -24.34 -29.16
C CYS A 838 2.49 -24.11 -30.45
N PRO A 839 1.40 -24.85 -30.69
CA PRO A 839 0.65 -24.81 -31.96
C PRO A 839 -0.31 -23.61 -32.08
N PHE A 840 0.12 -22.40 -31.69
CA PHE A 840 -0.74 -21.22 -31.60
C PHE A 840 -1.39 -20.84 -32.94
N SER A 841 -0.59 -20.61 -33.98
CA SER A 841 -1.06 -20.24 -35.32
C SER A 841 -2.02 -21.27 -35.92
N ALA A 842 -1.74 -22.56 -35.71
CA ALA A 842 -2.59 -23.66 -36.18
C ALA A 842 -3.96 -23.70 -35.47
N LEU A 843 -4.02 -23.26 -34.21
CA LEU A 843 -5.24 -23.09 -33.43
C LEU A 843 -5.87 -21.69 -33.59
N GLY A 844 -5.32 -20.81 -34.44
CA GLY A 844 -5.80 -19.43 -34.64
C GLY A 844 -5.52 -18.47 -33.48
N LEU A 845 -4.70 -18.90 -32.52
CA LEU A 845 -4.26 -18.16 -31.33
C LEU A 845 -3.02 -17.31 -31.61
N VAL A 846 -2.75 -16.34 -30.74
CA VAL A 846 -1.46 -15.63 -30.66
C VAL A 846 -0.57 -16.27 -29.58
N PRO A 847 0.75 -16.00 -29.53
CA PRO A 847 1.60 -16.41 -28.43
C PRO A 847 1.11 -15.85 -27.09
N GLU A 848 0.53 -16.73 -26.27
CA GLU A 848 -0.17 -16.34 -25.04
C GLU A 848 0.79 -15.88 -23.94
N ASN A 849 0.26 -15.11 -22.98
CA ASN A 849 0.85 -14.91 -21.66
C ASN A 849 2.32 -14.42 -21.66
N GLY A 850 2.67 -13.55 -22.61
CA GLY A 850 4.02 -12.98 -22.73
C GLY A 850 5.07 -13.93 -23.31
N SER A 851 4.71 -15.16 -23.71
CA SER A 851 5.63 -16.19 -24.21
C SER A 851 6.52 -15.72 -25.37
N ALA A 852 6.04 -14.84 -26.24
CA ALA A 852 6.85 -14.23 -27.30
C ALA A 852 8.08 -13.48 -26.75
N LEU A 853 7.92 -12.69 -25.69
CA LEU A 853 9.04 -11.98 -25.06
C LEU A 853 9.94 -12.96 -24.28
N SER A 854 9.33 -13.85 -23.49
CA SER A 854 10.07 -14.79 -22.64
C SER A 854 10.94 -15.75 -23.45
N PHE A 855 10.42 -16.35 -24.52
CA PHE A 855 11.23 -17.20 -25.40
C PHE A 855 12.30 -16.39 -26.15
N ALA A 856 12.01 -15.15 -26.58
CA ALA A 856 13.03 -14.31 -27.21
C ALA A 856 14.17 -13.95 -26.25
N GLN A 857 13.91 -13.86 -24.94
CA GLN A 857 14.94 -13.71 -23.91
C GLN A 857 15.75 -15.00 -23.69
N SER A 858 15.11 -16.17 -23.68
CA SER A 858 15.79 -17.45 -23.39
C SER A 858 16.57 -18.03 -24.57
N ILE A 859 16.01 -18.05 -25.79
CA ILE A 859 16.60 -18.73 -26.96
C ILE A 859 16.90 -17.79 -28.15
N GLY A 860 16.71 -16.48 -27.96
CA GLY A 860 16.87 -15.49 -29.01
C GLY A 860 15.68 -15.37 -29.97
N ILE A 861 15.46 -14.16 -30.48
CA ILE A 861 14.25 -13.80 -31.23
C ILE A 861 13.98 -14.65 -32.48
N HIS A 862 15.01 -15.08 -33.21
CA HIS A 862 14.83 -15.87 -34.44
C HIS A 862 14.35 -17.30 -34.14
N ARG A 863 14.94 -17.97 -33.14
CA ARG A 863 14.52 -19.32 -32.70
C ARG A 863 13.12 -19.28 -32.05
N ALA A 864 12.86 -18.25 -31.26
CA ALA A 864 11.55 -18.01 -30.64
C ALA A 864 10.44 -17.78 -31.69
N ASN A 865 10.69 -16.94 -32.70
CA ASN A 865 9.74 -16.68 -33.78
C ASN A 865 9.41 -17.97 -34.54
N ASP A 866 10.40 -18.75 -34.96
CA ASP A 866 10.14 -20.02 -35.65
C ASP A 866 9.29 -20.97 -34.80
N PHE A 867 9.71 -21.23 -33.55
CA PHE A 867 9.02 -22.14 -32.65
C PHE A 867 7.56 -21.74 -32.39
N LEU A 868 7.30 -20.45 -32.15
CA LEU A 868 5.97 -19.93 -31.81
C LEU A 868 5.08 -19.68 -33.03
N MET A 869 5.63 -19.27 -34.18
CA MET A 869 4.86 -18.98 -35.39
C MET A 869 4.52 -20.24 -36.17
N PHE A 870 5.46 -21.17 -36.33
CA PHE A 870 5.25 -22.42 -37.07
C PHE A 870 4.77 -23.57 -36.16
N GLY A 871 4.90 -23.43 -34.85
CA GLY A 871 4.41 -24.42 -33.88
C GLY A 871 5.10 -25.77 -34.00
N ARG A 872 6.39 -25.78 -34.38
CA ARG A 872 7.18 -27.01 -34.49
C ARG A 872 7.29 -27.70 -33.13
N LYS A 873 7.52 -29.02 -33.16
CA LYS A 873 7.88 -29.77 -31.97
C LYS A 873 9.41 -29.73 -31.82
N LEU A 874 9.90 -29.29 -30.66
CA LEU A 874 11.32 -29.31 -30.31
C LEU A 874 11.62 -30.42 -29.31
N SER A 875 12.63 -31.23 -29.60
CA SER A 875 13.13 -32.29 -28.72
C SER A 875 13.87 -31.74 -27.48
N ALA A 876 14.03 -32.56 -26.44
CA ALA A 876 14.78 -32.17 -25.24
C ALA A 876 16.22 -31.73 -25.56
N GLN A 877 16.86 -32.39 -26.53
CA GLN A 877 18.22 -32.08 -26.98
C GLN A 877 18.28 -30.73 -27.71
N GLU A 878 17.38 -30.45 -28.65
CA GLU A 878 17.30 -29.14 -29.32
C GLU A 878 17.05 -28.00 -28.32
N LEU A 879 16.31 -28.26 -27.24
CA LEU A 879 15.99 -27.26 -26.21
C LEU A 879 17.15 -27.02 -25.24
N LEU A 880 17.99 -28.03 -24.99
CA LEU A 880 19.26 -27.91 -24.29
C LEU A 880 20.27 -27.10 -25.13
N GLU A 881 20.44 -27.45 -26.41
CA GLU A 881 21.29 -26.73 -27.37
C GLU A 881 20.80 -25.30 -27.67
N ALA A 882 19.49 -25.06 -27.53
CA ALA A 882 18.92 -23.72 -27.63
C ALA A 882 19.17 -22.85 -26.39
N GLY A 883 19.53 -23.45 -25.25
CA GLY A 883 19.68 -22.77 -23.97
C GLY A 883 18.37 -22.56 -23.19
N LEU A 884 17.26 -23.22 -23.58
CA LEU A 884 16.00 -23.18 -22.82
C LEU A 884 16.00 -24.17 -21.65
N TYR A 885 16.65 -25.32 -21.84
CA TYR A 885 16.83 -26.31 -20.79
C TYR A 885 18.24 -26.18 -20.21
N ASN A 886 18.37 -26.24 -18.89
CA ASN A 886 19.66 -26.22 -18.21
C ASN A 886 20.25 -27.63 -18.09
N TYR A 887 19.39 -28.61 -17.83
CA TYR A 887 19.78 -30.01 -17.66
C TYR A 887 18.74 -30.94 -18.28
N VAL A 888 19.22 -31.96 -19.00
CA VAL A 888 18.42 -33.08 -19.51
C VAL A 888 18.96 -34.37 -18.90
N TRP A 889 18.08 -35.22 -18.38
CA TRP A 889 18.46 -36.50 -17.78
C TRP A 889 17.72 -37.67 -18.40
N GLU A 890 18.44 -38.76 -18.64
CA GLU A 890 17.85 -40.06 -18.90
C GLU A 890 17.41 -40.70 -17.58
N VAL A 891 16.16 -41.16 -17.56
CA VAL A 891 15.41 -41.62 -16.40
C VAL A 891 14.33 -42.60 -16.87
N GLU A 892 14.11 -43.68 -16.12
CA GLU A 892 13.21 -44.76 -16.51
C GLU A 892 11.72 -44.41 -16.32
N SER A 893 11.42 -43.52 -15.37
CA SER A 893 10.06 -43.12 -15.03
C SER A 893 9.97 -41.65 -14.61
N GLY A 894 8.75 -41.10 -14.57
CA GLY A 894 8.50 -39.76 -14.04
C GLY A 894 8.76 -39.63 -12.53
N GLU A 895 8.69 -40.73 -11.78
CA GLU A 895 9.01 -40.77 -10.34
C GLU A 895 10.53 -40.71 -10.13
N ALA A 896 11.29 -41.54 -10.85
CA ALA A 896 12.76 -41.49 -10.85
C ALA A 896 13.30 -40.12 -11.31
N PHE A 897 12.57 -39.44 -12.20
CA PHE A 897 12.88 -38.04 -12.56
C PHE A 897 12.69 -37.08 -11.37
N GLN A 898 11.58 -37.18 -10.63
CA GLN A 898 11.33 -36.31 -9.48
C GLN A 898 12.33 -36.57 -8.35
N GLU A 899 12.67 -37.82 -8.06
CA GLU A 899 13.74 -38.17 -7.11
C GLU A 899 15.09 -37.56 -7.52
N ARG A 900 15.45 -37.66 -8.80
CA ARG A 900 16.68 -37.06 -9.35
C ARG A 900 16.69 -35.53 -9.27
N VAL A 901 15.56 -34.88 -9.51
CA VAL A 901 15.39 -33.42 -9.29
C VAL A 901 15.64 -33.06 -7.83
N VAL A 902 15.04 -33.80 -6.88
CA VAL A 902 15.20 -33.56 -5.45
C VAL A 902 16.66 -33.75 -5.02
N GLY A 903 17.30 -34.86 -5.40
CA GLY A 903 18.71 -35.12 -5.09
C GLY A 903 19.67 -34.08 -5.69
N PHE A 904 19.39 -33.61 -6.91
CA PHE A 904 20.17 -32.53 -7.53
C PHE A 904 20.06 -31.21 -6.74
N LEU A 905 18.83 -30.81 -6.36
CA LEU A 905 18.60 -29.58 -5.59
C LEU A 905 19.11 -29.68 -4.14
N GLN A 906 19.11 -30.88 -3.55
CA GLN A 906 19.80 -31.19 -2.29
C GLN A 906 21.30 -30.89 -2.41
N GLY A 907 21.99 -31.50 -3.38
CA GLY A 907 23.42 -31.26 -3.61
C GLY A 907 23.76 -29.79 -3.91
N GLN A 908 22.86 -29.01 -4.53
CA GLN A 908 23.08 -27.57 -4.69
C GLN A 908 23.13 -26.82 -3.36
N LEU A 909 22.36 -27.23 -2.34
CA LEU A 909 22.32 -26.57 -1.03
C LEU A 909 23.42 -27.03 -0.06
N GLU A 910 24.19 -28.07 -0.41
CA GLU A 910 25.41 -28.45 0.33
C GLU A 910 26.57 -27.46 0.07
N GLY A 911 26.64 -26.91 -1.15
CA GLY A 911 27.72 -26.00 -1.58
C GLY A 911 27.33 -24.54 -1.77
N ASN A 912 26.03 -24.19 -1.83
CA ASN A 912 25.58 -22.83 -2.14
C ASN A 912 24.58 -22.29 -1.10
N ASP A 913 24.73 -21.02 -0.72
CA ASP A 913 23.75 -20.34 0.14
C ASP A 913 22.45 -20.01 -0.62
N GLY A 914 21.32 -20.44 -0.04
CA GLY A 914 20.00 -20.22 -0.60
C GLY A 914 19.56 -18.75 -0.65
N LYS A 915 20.01 -17.90 0.29
CA LYS A 915 19.66 -16.47 0.28
C LYS A 915 20.35 -15.76 -0.88
N SER A 916 21.63 -16.07 -1.13
CA SER A 916 22.43 -15.56 -2.24
C SER A 916 21.83 -15.93 -3.60
N MET A 917 21.33 -17.16 -3.77
CA MET A 917 20.62 -17.58 -4.98
C MET A 917 19.31 -16.79 -5.20
N MET A 918 18.53 -16.54 -4.15
CA MET A 918 17.30 -15.73 -4.23
C MET A 918 17.59 -14.25 -4.50
N GLU A 919 18.67 -13.69 -3.96
CA GLU A 919 19.06 -12.30 -4.19
C GLU A 919 19.63 -12.09 -5.60
N MET A 920 20.42 -13.05 -6.11
CA MET A 920 20.84 -13.08 -7.51
C MET A 920 19.64 -13.07 -8.47
N LYS A 921 18.62 -13.92 -8.20
CA LYS A 921 17.35 -13.91 -8.92
C LYS A 921 16.66 -12.54 -8.86
N ARG A 922 16.60 -11.91 -7.69
CA ARG A 922 15.96 -10.59 -7.49
C ARG A 922 16.64 -9.52 -8.34
N LEU A 923 17.97 -9.49 -8.35
CA LEU A 923 18.78 -8.54 -9.12
C LEU A 923 18.60 -8.75 -10.64
N GLN A 924 18.57 -10.01 -11.10
CA GLN A 924 18.34 -10.34 -12.51
C GLN A 924 16.93 -9.95 -12.99
N ASN A 925 15.89 -10.22 -12.18
CA ASN A 925 14.51 -9.98 -12.57
C ASN A 925 14.08 -8.50 -12.46
N ALA A 926 14.62 -7.74 -11.51
CA ALA A 926 14.24 -6.34 -11.26
C ALA A 926 14.14 -5.44 -12.52
N PRO A 927 15.12 -5.39 -13.43
CA PRO A 927 15.06 -4.51 -14.62
C PRO A 927 14.10 -5.01 -15.72
N ILE A 928 13.79 -6.31 -15.78
CA ILE A 928 12.97 -6.91 -16.86
C ILE A 928 11.53 -7.23 -16.44
N ARG A 929 11.24 -7.18 -15.13
CA ARG A 929 9.95 -7.49 -14.52
C ARG A 929 8.77 -6.79 -15.21
N ASP A 930 8.86 -5.47 -15.35
CA ASP A 930 7.75 -4.67 -15.87
C ASP A 930 7.52 -4.93 -17.37
N ALA A 931 8.58 -5.18 -18.13
CA ALA A 931 8.48 -5.60 -19.54
C ALA A 931 7.79 -6.96 -19.67
N ARG A 932 8.11 -7.94 -18.80
CA ARG A 932 7.44 -9.24 -18.75
C ARG A 932 5.95 -9.10 -18.42
N LEU A 933 5.58 -8.29 -17.42
CA LEU A 933 4.18 -8.05 -17.05
C LEU A 933 3.38 -7.32 -18.14
N ILE A 934 3.96 -6.32 -18.79
CA ILE A 934 3.34 -5.64 -19.94
C ILE A 934 3.13 -6.63 -21.11
N ALA A 935 4.11 -7.51 -21.38
CA ALA A 935 3.97 -8.53 -22.41
C ALA A 935 2.84 -9.54 -22.11
N VAL A 936 2.62 -9.91 -20.85
CA VAL A 936 1.47 -10.73 -20.43
C VAL A 936 0.14 -10.02 -20.72
N VAL A 937 0.00 -8.75 -20.31
CA VAL A 937 -1.24 -7.98 -20.53
C VAL A 937 -1.52 -7.79 -22.03
N ASN A 938 -0.50 -7.44 -22.82
CA ASN A 938 -0.65 -7.26 -24.26
C ASN A 938 -1.02 -8.58 -24.98
N ALA A 939 -0.46 -9.72 -24.54
CA ALA A 939 -0.84 -11.03 -25.08
C ALA A 939 -2.28 -11.40 -24.72
N VAL A 940 -2.75 -11.09 -23.51
CA VAL A 940 -4.16 -11.33 -23.10
C VAL A 940 -5.14 -10.47 -23.92
N ASP A 941 -4.80 -9.20 -24.19
CA ASP A 941 -5.65 -8.33 -25.02
C ASP A 941 -5.70 -8.81 -26.48
N ALA A 942 -4.54 -9.12 -27.09
CA ALA A 942 -4.46 -9.67 -28.43
C ALA A 942 -5.18 -11.03 -28.55
N LEU A 943 -5.10 -11.88 -27.53
CA LEU A 943 -5.84 -13.14 -27.47
C LEU A 943 -7.35 -12.90 -27.41
N ALA A 944 -7.82 -11.95 -26.61
CA ALA A 944 -9.24 -11.59 -26.55
C ALA A 944 -9.76 -11.12 -27.93
N GLU A 945 -9.00 -10.33 -28.69
CA GLU A 945 -9.37 -9.94 -30.06
C GLU A 945 -9.49 -11.15 -31.01
N ARG A 946 -8.56 -12.12 -30.94
CA ARG A 946 -8.68 -13.37 -31.72
C ARG A 946 -9.99 -14.11 -31.45
N PHE A 947 -10.44 -14.14 -30.19
CA PHE A 947 -11.72 -14.75 -29.81
C PHE A 947 -12.95 -13.91 -30.17
N VAL A 948 -12.81 -12.58 -30.34
CA VAL A 948 -13.87 -11.74 -30.93
C VAL A 948 -14.12 -12.13 -32.39
N GLU A 949 -13.07 -12.46 -33.15
CA GLU A 949 -13.15 -12.93 -34.56
C GLU A 949 -13.68 -14.36 -34.75
N ASP A 950 -13.94 -15.11 -33.67
CA ASP A 950 -14.30 -16.55 -33.67
C ASP A 950 -13.29 -17.51 -34.33
N ALA A 951 -12.12 -17.02 -34.75
CA ALA A 951 -11.13 -17.82 -35.44
C ALA A 951 -10.57 -18.98 -34.58
N PRO A 952 -10.26 -18.82 -33.28
CA PRO A 952 -9.88 -19.92 -32.41
C PRO A 952 -10.97 -20.99 -32.27
N MET A 953 -12.23 -20.59 -32.09
CA MET A 953 -13.34 -21.53 -31.89
C MET A 953 -13.50 -22.48 -33.09
N LYS A 954 -13.46 -21.92 -34.31
CA LYS A 954 -13.51 -22.71 -35.56
C LYS A 954 -12.33 -23.68 -35.68
N ARG A 955 -11.11 -23.24 -35.32
CA ARG A 955 -9.90 -24.07 -35.37
C ARG A 955 -9.89 -25.17 -34.29
N PHE A 956 -10.35 -24.89 -33.08
CA PHE A 956 -10.52 -25.89 -32.03
C PHE A 956 -11.53 -26.96 -32.43
N GLU A 957 -12.65 -26.59 -33.07
CA GLU A 957 -13.63 -27.56 -33.53
C GLU A 957 -13.08 -28.46 -34.64
N GLN A 958 -12.38 -27.89 -35.63
CA GLN A 958 -11.66 -28.64 -36.65
C GLN A 958 -10.67 -29.63 -36.02
N LYS A 959 -9.87 -29.16 -35.04
CA LYS A 959 -8.89 -30.00 -34.34
C LYS A 959 -9.53 -31.13 -33.53
N ARG A 960 -10.70 -30.89 -32.93
CA ARG A 960 -11.48 -31.94 -32.25
C ARG A 960 -11.87 -33.04 -33.24
N ARG A 961 -12.43 -32.69 -34.40
CA ARG A 961 -12.83 -33.66 -35.44
C ARG A 961 -11.63 -34.52 -35.89
N GLU A 962 -10.48 -33.91 -36.18
CA GLU A 962 -9.24 -34.63 -36.51
C GLU A 962 -8.77 -35.59 -35.39
N LEU A 963 -8.90 -35.20 -34.12
CA LEU A 963 -8.51 -36.02 -32.97
C LEU A 963 -9.50 -37.18 -32.73
N GLU A 964 -10.79 -36.96 -32.93
CA GLU A 964 -11.82 -38.00 -32.88
C GLU A 964 -11.65 -39.03 -34.00
N GLU A 965 -11.35 -38.59 -35.23
CA GLU A 965 -11.01 -39.46 -36.36
C GLU A 965 -9.76 -40.28 -36.06
N LYS A 966 -8.66 -39.64 -35.61
CA LYS A 966 -7.44 -40.36 -35.20
C LYS A 966 -7.68 -41.34 -34.05
N SER A 967 -8.53 -41.00 -33.09
CA SER A 967 -8.90 -41.91 -32.00
C SER A 967 -9.76 -43.09 -32.49
N LYS A 968 -10.65 -42.89 -33.48
CA LYS A 968 -11.43 -43.96 -34.10
C LYS A 968 -10.54 -44.89 -34.92
N THR A 969 -9.58 -44.36 -35.68
CA THR A 969 -8.60 -45.16 -36.43
C THR A 969 -7.69 -45.95 -35.49
N ARG A 970 -7.22 -45.35 -34.40
CA ARG A 970 -6.35 -45.99 -33.38
C ARG A 970 -7.10 -46.90 -32.38
N ALA A 971 -8.41 -47.07 -32.56
CA ALA A 971 -9.23 -48.07 -31.86
C ALA A 971 -9.76 -49.15 -32.84
N LYS A 972 -9.44 -49.02 -34.14
CA LYS A 972 -9.65 -50.03 -35.19
C LYS A 972 -8.35 -50.78 -35.55
N ILE A 973 -7.22 -50.31 -35.01
CA ILE A 973 -5.89 -50.94 -34.98
C ILE A 973 -5.67 -51.35 -33.52
#